data_AF-A0A6A6LW22-F1
#
_entry.id   AF-A0A6A6LW22-F1
#
_cell.length_a   1.000
_cell.length_b   1.000
_cell.length_c   1.000
_cell.angle_alpha   90.00
_cell.angle_beta   90.00
_cell.angle_gamma   90.00
#
_symmetry.space_group_name_H-M   'P 1'
#
loop_
_entity.id
_entity.type
_entity.pdbx_description
1 polymer ?
#
loop_
_entity_poly.entity_id
_entity_poly.type
_entity_poly.pdbx_seq_one_letter_code
_entity_poly.pdbx_strand_id
1 'polypeptide(L)'
;MLGNGVVGILSESVNKWERRVPLTPSHCARLLHSGRDKTGVARIIVQPSTKRIHHDAMYEDVGCEISEDLSECGLILGIKQPKLEMILPDKAYAFFSHTHKAQKENMPLLDKILAERVSLYDYELIVGDHGKRLLAFGKYAGRAGLVDFLHGLGQRYLSLGYSTPFLSLGSSYMYSSLAAAKAAVISVAEEISTLGLPSGICPLVFVFTASGNVSQGAQEIFKLLPHTFVDPSRLPELFAQAKDHSPPSRTSKRVYQVYGCVVTSQDMVKHIDPSKTFDRADYYAHPEHYKPVFHEKIAPYASIIVNCMYWEKRFPRLLSTQQLQDLTSKGCPLVGIADITCDIGGSIEFINQTTSIDSPFFRYDPLKDSYHHDMDGNGVICSSVDILPTQFAKEASQHFGDILSQFIGSLASTTDIIKLPSHLRRACIAHGGEITPLFEYIPRMRNSDTEDMPENSANSHSSKKKFNILVSLSGHLFDQFLINEALDIIENAGGSFHSVKCQVGQSANATSYSELEVGADDREVLDQIIDSLTSLANLDENQGVLDKEANKISLKIGKVQESGIKKGCDRKWKAAVLIIGAGRVCQPAAEFLASIGNISSHEWYKACLDTEFEEENGVQVIVSSLYLKDAEEIIDGIPNATAVQLDVMDHESLCKYISQLKKHLVTASYVDDSMSALDDRAKAADITILGEMGLDPGIDHMLAMKMINQAHVRKGIIKSFTSYCGALPSPAAANNPLAYKFSWSPAGAIRSGRNPAIYKSHGEIVNVDGDSLYDSAVKVRIPDLPAFALECLPNRNSLVYGKVYGIQDEASTIFRGTLRYEGFGEIMGTLARIGLFNTESHPVLRCEQRPTFKTFLCELLKFDGQNLDGVLLGEQEITEKIVTLGHCKEKGTAVKAAKTIIFLGFHEETEIPASCQSAFDVTCFRMEERLVYSSAEQDMVLLHHEIEVEFPDGQHHEYHRGTLLEFGTTKNGKTITSMALTVGIPAAIGALLLLENKIKTRGVLRPIEPEVYVPALDILQALGIKLIEKID
;
A
#
# COMPACT_ATOMS: atom_id res chain seq x y z
N MET A 1 -20.33 -36.27 0.41
CA MET A 1 -20.63 -35.57 1.68
C MET A 1 -20.06 -34.16 1.58
N LEU A 2 -20.82 -33.12 1.91
CA LEU A 2 -20.32 -31.74 1.89
C LEU A 2 -19.11 -31.55 2.83
N GLY A 3 -19.28 -31.99 4.08
CA GLY A 3 -18.37 -31.71 5.19
C GLY A 3 -17.32 -32.78 5.47
N ASN A 4 -16.59 -33.27 4.46
CA ASN A 4 -15.55 -34.30 4.71
C ASN A 4 -14.21 -33.72 5.20
N GLY A 5 -14.03 -32.39 5.16
CA GLY A 5 -12.81 -31.68 5.55
C GLY A 5 -11.68 -31.71 4.52
N VAL A 6 -11.85 -32.36 3.38
CA VAL A 6 -10.86 -32.41 2.29
C VAL A 6 -11.22 -31.34 1.27
N VAL A 7 -10.28 -30.45 0.94
CA VAL A 7 -10.57 -29.29 0.08
C VAL A 7 -9.62 -29.19 -1.10
N GLY A 8 -10.19 -29.28 -2.30
CA GLY A 8 -9.48 -29.16 -3.57
C GLY A 8 -9.25 -27.71 -3.99
N ILE A 9 -8.18 -27.42 -4.73
CA ILE A 9 -8.12 -26.22 -5.57
C ILE A 9 -7.87 -26.61 -7.03
N LEU A 10 -8.69 -26.06 -7.91
CA LEU A 10 -8.65 -26.24 -9.36
C LEU A 10 -7.42 -25.58 -9.99
N SER A 11 -6.99 -26.13 -11.12
CA SER A 11 -6.02 -25.46 -11.99
C SER A 11 -6.68 -24.38 -12.86
N GLU A 12 -5.91 -23.34 -13.18
CA GLU A 12 -6.43 -22.16 -13.87
C GLU A 12 -6.57 -22.46 -15.36
N SER A 13 -7.75 -22.20 -15.94
CA SER A 13 -8.10 -22.73 -17.27
C SER A 13 -8.90 -21.78 -18.17
N VAL A 14 -9.24 -20.57 -17.70
CA VAL A 14 -10.15 -19.65 -18.41
C VAL A 14 -9.47 -18.86 -19.53
N ASN A 15 -8.28 -18.31 -19.30
CA ASN A 15 -7.47 -17.63 -20.32
C ASN A 15 -6.00 -17.57 -19.89
N LYS A 16 -5.10 -17.16 -20.80
CA LYS A 16 -3.64 -17.11 -20.56
C LYS A 16 -3.18 -16.10 -19.50
N TRP A 17 -3.97 -15.07 -19.24
CA TRP A 17 -3.68 -14.01 -18.28
C TRP A 17 -4.19 -14.34 -16.87
N GLU A 18 -5.16 -15.25 -16.76
CA GLU A 18 -5.75 -15.66 -15.51
C GLU A 18 -4.82 -16.59 -14.72
N ARG A 19 -3.83 -15.97 -14.08
CA ARG A 19 -2.83 -16.61 -13.23
C ARG A 19 -3.21 -16.51 -11.75
N ARG A 20 -4.34 -15.86 -11.43
CA ARG A 20 -4.83 -15.70 -10.06
C ARG A 20 -5.48 -16.98 -9.58
N VAL A 21 -5.23 -17.21 -8.30
CA VAL A 21 -5.39 -18.46 -7.56
C VAL A 21 -5.42 -18.01 -6.11
N PRO A 22 -6.08 -18.61 -5.12
CA PRO A 22 -6.30 -17.31 -3.74
C PRO A 22 -4.98 -17.24 -2.95
N LEU A 23 -4.00 -18.17 -2.98
CA LEU A 23 -3.24 -19.17 -3.83
C LEU A 23 -1.87 -18.57 -4.20
N THR A 24 -1.54 -17.42 -3.61
CA THR A 24 -0.41 -17.44 -2.68
C THR A 24 -0.38 -18.74 -1.84
N PRO A 25 0.74 -19.20 -1.33
CA PRO A 25 0.71 -20.25 -0.32
C PRO A 25 0.63 -19.70 1.11
N SER A 26 -0.13 -18.60 1.42
CA SER A 26 -0.48 -17.83 2.69
C SER A 26 -1.86 -17.98 3.54
N HIS A 27 -2.96 -18.60 3.06
CA HIS A 27 -4.12 -19.51 3.50
C HIS A 27 -4.39 -21.16 3.23
N CYS A 28 -3.70 -22.41 2.97
CA CYS A 28 -2.40 -23.37 2.87
C CYS A 28 -1.31 -23.91 3.96
N ALA A 29 -0.53 -23.23 4.88
CA ALA A 29 0.12 -23.60 6.20
C ALA A 29 -0.31 -22.91 7.60
N ARG A 30 -1.06 -21.79 7.77
CA ARG A 30 -1.97 -21.39 8.92
C ARG A 30 -3.11 -22.41 9.34
N LEU A 31 -4.25 -22.54 8.62
CA LEU A 31 -5.42 -23.46 8.86
C LEU A 31 -5.25 -25.02 8.94
N LEU A 32 -4.90 -25.85 7.91
CA LEU A 32 -4.35 -27.25 8.08
C LEU A 32 -3.59 -27.47 9.42
N HIS A 33 -2.43 -26.82 9.61
CA HIS A 33 -1.64 -26.81 10.87
C HIS A 33 -2.43 -26.41 12.15
N SER A 34 -3.57 -25.74 12.05
CA SER A 34 -4.45 -25.47 13.20
C SER A 34 -5.26 -26.70 13.64
N GLY A 35 -5.23 -27.79 12.85
CA GLY A 35 -5.94 -29.03 13.08
C GLY A 35 -7.38 -29.00 12.57
N ARG A 36 -7.86 -30.19 12.14
CA ARG A 36 -9.25 -30.41 11.71
C ARG A 36 -10.26 -29.92 12.74
N ASP A 37 -9.96 -30.11 14.03
CA ASP A 37 -10.86 -29.80 15.15
C ASP A 37 -11.07 -28.28 15.36
N LYS A 38 -10.16 -27.43 14.85
CA LYS A 38 -10.28 -25.96 14.94
C LYS A 38 -10.71 -25.30 13.63
N THR A 39 -10.35 -25.87 12.49
CA THR A 39 -10.60 -25.23 11.18
C THR A 39 -11.50 -26.02 10.26
N GLY A 40 -11.95 -27.22 10.64
CA GLY A 40 -12.76 -28.07 9.78
C GLY A 40 -12.04 -28.67 8.56
N VAL A 41 -10.81 -28.22 8.25
CA VAL A 41 -9.99 -28.69 7.12
C VAL A 41 -9.00 -29.73 7.61
N ALA A 42 -9.09 -30.93 7.05
CA ALA A 42 -8.21 -32.07 7.30
C ALA A 42 -7.07 -32.18 6.27
N ARG A 43 -7.38 -32.00 4.98
CA ARG A 43 -6.45 -32.15 3.85
C ARG A 43 -6.70 -31.09 2.79
N ILE A 44 -5.65 -30.72 2.07
CA ILE A 44 -5.73 -29.85 0.89
C ILE A 44 -5.13 -30.61 -0.28
N ILE A 45 -5.86 -30.67 -1.39
CA ILE A 45 -5.38 -31.24 -2.65
C ILE A 45 -5.35 -30.12 -3.69
N VAL A 46 -4.26 -29.97 -4.43
CA VAL A 46 -4.11 -28.93 -5.46
C VAL A 46 -3.89 -29.58 -6.81
N GLN A 47 -4.70 -29.21 -7.80
CA GLN A 47 -4.42 -29.61 -9.18
C GLN A 47 -3.16 -28.91 -9.70
N PRO A 48 -2.23 -29.63 -10.37
CA PRO A 48 -1.06 -29.05 -10.99
C PRO A 48 -1.36 -27.87 -11.90
N SER A 49 -0.47 -26.88 -11.94
CA SER A 49 -0.59 -25.76 -12.87
C SER A 49 0.73 -25.09 -13.20
N THR A 50 1.18 -25.28 -14.43
CA THR A 50 2.27 -24.51 -15.05
C THR A 50 1.89 -23.04 -15.34
N LYS A 51 0.58 -22.73 -15.32
CA LYS A 51 -0.03 -21.47 -15.78
C LYS A 51 -0.14 -20.41 -14.67
N ARG A 52 0.46 -20.67 -13.51
CA ARG A 52 0.11 -20.08 -12.22
C ARG A 52 0.87 -18.77 -11.92
N ILE A 53 0.57 -18.16 -10.78
CA ILE A 53 1.45 -17.14 -10.15
C ILE A 53 2.21 -17.70 -8.92
N HIS A 54 1.83 -18.87 -8.42
CA HIS A 54 2.54 -19.60 -7.36
C HIS A 54 2.71 -21.06 -7.79
N HIS A 55 3.92 -21.59 -7.63
CA HIS A 55 4.29 -22.91 -8.15
C HIS A 55 3.76 -24.03 -7.27
N ASP A 56 3.54 -25.20 -7.87
CA ASP A 56 2.93 -26.35 -7.19
C ASP A 56 3.75 -26.83 -5.99
N ALA A 57 5.08 -26.83 -6.10
CA ALA A 57 6.02 -27.10 -5.00
C ALA A 57 5.75 -26.23 -3.76
N MET A 58 5.36 -24.95 -3.95
CA MET A 58 5.08 -24.06 -2.83
C MET A 58 3.81 -24.44 -2.05
N TYR A 59 2.96 -25.34 -2.56
CA TYR A 59 1.87 -25.96 -1.79
C TYR A 59 2.30 -27.26 -1.11
N GLU A 60 3.23 -28.01 -1.71
CA GLU A 60 3.86 -29.19 -1.10
C GLU A 60 4.60 -28.78 0.18
N ASP A 61 5.41 -27.72 0.13
CA ASP A 61 6.17 -27.13 1.24
C ASP A 61 5.33 -26.76 2.50
N VAL A 62 4.02 -26.60 2.30
CA VAL A 62 3.04 -26.21 3.33
C VAL A 62 2.06 -27.34 3.69
N GLY A 63 2.31 -28.56 3.21
CA GLY A 63 1.58 -29.78 3.55
C GLY A 63 0.34 -30.05 2.71
N CYS A 64 0.31 -29.59 1.45
CA CYS A 64 -0.75 -29.92 0.51
C CYS A 64 -0.32 -31.05 -0.43
N GLU A 65 -1.30 -31.82 -0.88
CA GLU A 65 -1.08 -32.91 -1.82
C GLU A 65 -1.27 -32.38 -3.26
N ILE A 66 -0.32 -32.65 -4.15
CA ILE A 66 -0.47 -32.34 -5.58
C ILE A 66 -1.07 -33.54 -6.28
N SER A 67 -2.24 -33.36 -6.89
CA SER A 67 -2.95 -34.42 -7.61
C SER A 67 -3.88 -33.83 -8.67
N GLU A 68 -3.87 -34.40 -9.87
CA GLU A 68 -4.88 -34.12 -10.90
C GLU A 68 -6.29 -34.55 -10.45
N ASP A 69 -6.37 -35.63 -9.65
CA ASP A 69 -7.64 -36.11 -9.11
C ASP A 69 -8.03 -35.37 -7.81
N LEU A 70 -9.22 -34.77 -7.83
CA LEU A 70 -9.88 -34.12 -6.71
C LEU A 70 -11.08 -34.92 -6.18
N SER A 71 -11.27 -36.18 -6.60
CA SER A 71 -12.43 -37.03 -6.25
C SER A 71 -12.66 -37.18 -4.74
N GLU A 72 -11.59 -37.14 -3.93
CA GLU A 72 -11.62 -37.20 -2.47
C GLU A 72 -12.05 -35.89 -1.80
N CYS A 73 -12.03 -34.75 -2.51
CA CYS A 73 -12.38 -33.45 -1.95
C CYS A 73 -13.89 -33.35 -1.72
N GLY A 74 -14.33 -32.82 -0.57
CA GLY A 74 -15.73 -32.46 -0.32
C GLY A 74 -16.08 -31.07 -0.85
N LEU A 75 -15.13 -30.15 -0.76
CA LEU A 75 -15.20 -28.78 -1.27
C LEU A 75 -14.09 -28.55 -2.31
N ILE A 76 -14.41 -27.92 -3.44
CA ILE A 76 -13.46 -27.62 -4.51
C ILE A 76 -13.50 -26.13 -4.81
N LEU A 77 -12.33 -25.51 -4.79
CA LEU A 77 -12.17 -24.07 -4.84
C LEU A 77 -11.45 -23.65 -6.11
N GLY A 78 -11.76 -22.44 -6.52
CA GLY A 78 -10.94 -21.57 -7.34
C GLY A 78 -11.65 -20.23 -7.36
N ILE A 79 -11.25 -19.31 -8.22
CA ILE A 79 -12.24 -18.47 -8.90
C ILE A 79 -12.02 -18.50 -10.40
N LYS A 80 -12.12 -19.73 -10.89
CA LYS A 80 -12.49 -20.04 -12.25
C LYS A 80 -13.85 -20.71 -12.11
N GLN A 81 -14.81 -20.42 -12.98
CA GLN A 81 -15.68 -21.53 -13.34
C GLN A 81 -14.79 -22.56 -14.04
N PRO A 82 -14.74 -23.82 -13.58
CA PRO A 82 -13.99 -24.85 -14.28
C PRO A 82 -14.63 -25.13 -15.64
N LYS A 83 -13.93 -25.89 -16.48
CA LYS A 83 -14.57 -26.49 -17.65
C LYS A 83 -15.60 -27.53 -17.20
N LEU A 84 -16.65 -27.75 -17.99
CA LEU A 84 -17.78 -28.61 -17.61
C LEU A 84 -17.35 -30.06 -17.33
N GLU A 85 -16.35 -30.56 -18.05
CA GLU A 85 -15.75 -31.89 -17.86
C GLU A 85 -14.96 -32.06 -16.56
N MET A 86 -14.61 -30.96 -15.86
CA MET A 86 -13.89 -30.98 -14.58
C MET A 86 -14.84 -30.91 -13.36
N ILE A 87 -16.16 -30.98 -13.58
CA ILE A 87 -17.17 -30.94 -12.53
C ILE A 87 -17.47 -32.37 -12.06
N LEU A 88 -17.13 -32.64 -10.80
CA LEU A 88 -17.23 -33.96 -10.18
C LEU A 88 -18.55 -34.12 -9.39
N PRO A 89 -19.18 -35.31 -9.42
CA PRO A 89 -20.43 -35.56 -8.71
C PRO A 89 -20.33 -35.49 -7.18
N ASP A 90 -21.44 -35.06 -6.57
CA ASP A 90 -21.73 -35.02 -5.13
C ASP A 90 -20.74 -34.16 -4.30
N LYS A 91 -20.18 -33.11 -4.92
CA LYS A 91 -19.20 -32.19 -4.32
C LYS A 91 -19.79 -30.81 -4.03
N ALA A 92 -19.11 -30.01 -3.23
CA ALA A 92 -19.30 -28.56 -3.16
C ALA A 92 -18.26 -27.85 -4.02
N TYR A 93 -18.65 -26.79 -4.72
CA TYR A 93 -17.74 -25.89 -5.44
C TYR A 93 -17.98 -24.44 -5.00
N ALA A 94 -16.92 -23.64 -4.88
CA ALA A 94 -17.06 -22.20 -4.70
C ALA A 94 -16.22 -21.41 -5.72
N PHE A 95 -16.89 -20.52 -6.47
CA PHE A 95 -16.29 -19.59 -7.43
C PHE A 95 -17.29 -18.49 -7.85
N PHE A 96 -16.82 -17.41 -8.49
CA PHE A 96 -17.65 -16.40 -9.17
C PHE A 96 -18.27 -17.07 -10.38
N SER A 97 -19.42 -17.69 -10.15
CA SER A 97 -20.16 -18.44 -11.15
C SER A 97 -21.02 -17.54 -12.02
N HIS A 98 -21.47 -16.41 -11.45
CA HIS A 98 -22.45 -15.51 -12.05
C HIS A 98 -23.75 -16.21 -12.50
N THR A 99 -24.02 -17.43 -12.03
CA THR A 99 -25.25 -18.18 -12.37
C THR A 99 -26.47 -17.57 -11.70
N HIS A 100 -26.30 -16.93 -10.54
CA HIS A 100 -27.31 -16.09 -9.89
C HIS A 100 -27.74 -14.89 -10.76
N LYS A 101 -27.02 -14.56 -11.84
CA LYS A 101 -27.42 -13.52 -12.79
C LYS A 101 -28.40 -14.02 -13.85
N ALA A 102 -28.76 -15.31 -13.83
CA ALA A 102 -29.64 -15.99 -14.80
C ALA A 102 -29.23 -15.83 -16.28
N GLN A 103 -27.97 -15.46 -16.53
CA GLN A 103 -27.42 -15.17 -17.86
C GLN A 103 -27.18 -16.45 -18.68
N LYS A 104 -27.61 -16.45 -19.94
CA LYS A 104 -27.62 -17.61 -20.85
C LYS A 104 -26.26 -18.30 -20.98
N GLU A 105 -25.18 -17.53 -21.01
CA GLU A 105 -23.79 -18.02 -21.06
C GLU A 105 -23.37 -18.83 -19.82
N ASN A 106 -24.01 -18.61 -18.67
CA ASN A 106 -23.71 -19.31 -17.41
C ASN A 106 -24.64 -20.52 -17.18
N MET A 107 -25.70 -20.69 -17.98
CA MET A 107 -26.68 -21.77 -17.76
C MET A 107 -26.15 -23.20 -18.02
N PRO A 108 -25.30 -23.47 -19.04
CA PRO A 108 -24.70 -24.80 -19.22
C PRO A 108 -23.84 -25.26 -18.04
N LEU A 109 -23.25 -24.31 -17.30
CA LEU A 109 -22.58 -24.59 -16.04
C LEU A 109 -23.59 -25.03 -14.98
N LEU A 110 -24.67 -24.27 -14.78
CA LEU A 110 -25.71 -24.60 -13.80
C LEU A 110 -26.36 -25.97 -14.09
N ASP A 111 -26.61 -26.30 -15.35
CA ASP A 111 -27.12 -27.63 -15.75
C ASP A 111 -26.19 -28.76 -15.32
N LYS A 112 -24.89 -28.60 -15.57
CA LYS A 112 -23.88 -29.58 -15.15
C LYS A 112 -23.80 -29.68 -13.63
N ILE A 113 -23.90 -28.57 -12.91
CA ILE A 113 -23.92 -28.52 -11.44
C ILE A 113 -25.12 -29.31 -10.89
N LEU A 114 -26.33 -29.13 -11.45
CA LEU A 114 -27.53 -29.84 -11.01
C LEU A 114 -27.48 -31.33 -11.35
N ALA A 115 -27.11 -31.68 -12.58
CA ALA A 115 -27.00 -33.09 -13.02
C ALA A 115 -26.02 -33.91 -12.16
N GLU A 116 -24.90 -33.29 -11.77
CA GLU A 116 -23.87 -33.90 -10.91
C GLU A 116 -24.16 -33.75 -9.40
N ARG A 117 -25.33 -33.22 -9.02
CA ARG A 117 -25.76 -32.97 -7.64
C ARG A 117 -24.79 -32.10 -6.82
N VAL A 118 -24.08 -31.20 -7.50
CA VAL A 118 -23.08 -30.32 -6.90
C VAL A 118 -23.75 -29.21 -6.09
N SER A 119 -23.10 -28.82 -5.01
CA SER A 119 -23.48 -27.64 -4.23
C SER A 119 -22.63 -26.44 -4.65
N LEU A 120 -23.25 -25.37 -5.16
CA LEU A 120 -22.54 -24.25 -5.77
C LEU A 120 -22.63 -22.99 -4.90
N TYR A 121 -21.49 -22.47 -4.46
CA TYR A 121 -21.38 -21.23 -3.70
C TYR A 121 -20.78 -20.11 -4.56
N ASP A 122 -21.46 -18.96 -4.67
CA ASP A 122 -20.94 -17.80 -5.38
C ASP A 122 -20.36 -16.76 -4.41
N TYR A 123 -19.06 -16.46 -4.55
CA TYR A 123 -18.40 -15.47 -3.69
C TYR A 123 -18.96 -14.05 -3.82
N GLU A 124 -19.66 -13.73 -4.92
CA GLU A 124 -20.31 -12.42 -5.06
C GLU A 124 -21.44 -12.23 -4.03
N LEU A 125 -22.02 -13.34 -3.58
CA LEU A 125 -23.13 -13.40 -2.62
C LEU A 125 -22.66 -13.58 -1.16
N ILE A 126 -21.35 -13.69 -0.92
CA ILE A 126 -20.78 -13.66 0.43
C ILE A 126 -20.68 -12.20 0.91
N VAL A 127 -21.75 -11.78 1.59
CA VAL A 127 -21.97 -10.43 2.11
C VAL A 127 -21.99 -10.42 3.64
N GLY A 128 -21.35 -9.41 4.24
CA GLY A 128 -21.39 -9.18 5.69
C GLY A 128 -22.73 -8.62 6.17
N ASP A 129 -22.86 -8.43 7.48
CA ASP A 129 -24.15 -8.10 8.12
C ASP A 129 -24.74 -6.74 7.72
N HIS A 130 -23.94 -5.84 7.14
CA HIS A 130 -24.36 -4.55 6.57
C HIS A 130 -24.52 -4.58 5.04
N GLY A 131 -24.78 -5.75 4.43
CA GLY A 131 -24.93 -5.91 2.98
C GLY A 131 -23.64 -5.77 2.16
N LYS A 132 -22.51 -5.37 2.76
CA LYS A 132 -21.26 -5.17 2.02
C LYS A 132 -20.65 -6.50 1.56
N ARG A 133 -20.45 -6.65 0.25
CA ARG A 133 -19.67 -7.75 -0.38
C ARG A 133 -18.26 -7.80 0.20
N LEU A 134 -17.86 -8.96 0.70
CA LEU A 134 -16.55 -9.15 1.34
C LEU A 134 -15.46 -9.51 0.32
N LEU A 135 -15.81 -10.25 -0.74
CA LEU A 135 -14.88 -10.84 -1.69
C LEU A 135 -14.87 -10.11 -3.04
N ALA A 136 -13.87 -9.25 -3.29
CA ALA A 136 -13.74 -8.44 -4.51
C ALA A 136 -12.28 -7.98 -4.81
N PHE A 137 -12.01 -7.55 -6.05
CA PHE A 137 -10.68 -7.13 -6.53
C PHE A 137 -10.52 -5.63 -6.85
N GLY A 138 -11.50 -4.79 -6.55
CA GLY A 138 -11.62 -3.44 -7.13
C GLY A 138 -10.36 -2.56 -7.09
N LYS A 139 -9.60 -2.58 -5.98
CA LYS A 139 -8.35 -1.80 -5.86
C LYS A 139 -7.29 -2.20 -6.89
N TYR A 140 -7.18 -3.49 -7.23
CA TYR A 140 -6.21 -3.98 -8.22
C TYR A 140 -6.60 -3.63 -9.66
N ALA A 141 -7.90 -3.53 -9.97
CA ALA A 141 -8.35 -3.00 -11.25
C ALA A 141 -7.93 -1.54 -11.42
N GLY A 142 -8.14 -0.71 -10.38
CA GLY A 142 -7.70 0.68 -10.35
C GLY A 142 -6.20 0.85 -10.53
N ARG A 143 -5.41 0.08 -9.77
CA ARG A 143 -3.94 0.12 -9.81
C ARG A 143 -3.41 -0.25 -11.19
N ALA A 144 -3.82 -1.40 -11.74
CA ALA A 144 -3.36 -1.85 -13.05
C ALA A 144 -3.85 -0.94 -14.17
N GLY A 145 -5.12 -0.52 -14.12
CA GLY A 145 -5.71 0.38 -15.12
C GLY A 145 -4.98 1.71 -15.22
N LEU A 146 -4.55 2.32 -14.11
CA LEU A 146 -3.77 3.56 -14.21
C LEU A 146 -2.31 3.33 -14.62
N VAL A 147 -1.63 2.28 -14.13
CA VAL A 147 -0.25 1.98 -14.57
C VAL A 147 -0.20 1.75 -16.09
N ASP A 148 -1.11 0.93 -16.62
CA ASP A 148 -1.24 0.72 -18.07
C ASP A 148 -1.51 2.03 -18.78
N PHE A 149 -2.48 2.81 -18.29
CA PHE A 149 -2.88 4.04 -18.96
C PHE A 149 -1.76 5.09 -18.97
N LEU A 150 -0.93 5.18 -17.93
CA LEU A 150 0.25 6.06 -17.93
C LEU A 150 1.28 5.60 -18.97
N HIS A 151 1.50 4.30 -19.16
CA HIS A 151 2.31 3.77 -20.27
C HIS A 151 1.74 4.16 -21.64
N GLY A 152 0.42 3.97 -21.86
CA GLY A 152 -0.25 4.39 -23.08
C GLY A 152 -0.21 5.90 -23.32
N LEU A 153 -0.28 6.69 -22.26
CA LEU A 153 -0.16 8.15 -22.30
C LEU A 153 1.24 8.58 -22.78
N GLY A 154 2.29 7.86 -22.40
CA GLY A 154 3.65 8.06 -22.91
C GLY A 154 3.75 7.82 -24.42
N GLN A 155 3.19 6.70 -24.90
CA GLN A 155 3.13 6.39 -26.33
C GLN A 155 2.29 7.43 -27.11
N ARG A 156 1.14 7.83 -26.56
CA ARG A 156 0.27 8.82 -27.18
C ARG A 156 0.90 10.21 -27.24
N TYR A 157 1.57 10.66 -26.19
CA TYR A 157 2.29 11.93 -26.26
C TYR A 157 3.43 11.89 -27.27
N LEU A 158 4.14 10.78 -27.42
CA LEU A 158 5.18 10.63 -28.44
C LEU A 158 4.62 10.79 -29.85
N SER A 159 3.47 10.16 -30.17
CA SER A 159 2.79 10.33 -31.48
C SER A 159 2.31 11.77 -31.75
N LEU A 160 2.02 12.52 -30.69
CA LEU A 160 1.66 13.95 -30.74
C LEU A 160 2.89 14.88 -30.78
N GLY A 161 4.10 14.33 -30.87
CA GLY A 161 5.36 15.09 -30.95
C GLY A 161 5.95 15.50 -29.59
N TYR A 162 5.42 14.98 -28.48
CA TYR A 162 5.86 15.29 -27.12
C TYR A 162 6.61 14.10 -26.47
N SER A 163 7.92 14.24 -26.28
CA SER A 163 8.67 13.33 -25.41
C SER A 163 8.31 13.62 -23.95
N THR A 164 7.67 12.68 -23.28
CA THR A 164 7.27 12.78 -21.86
C THR A 164 7.86 11.63 -21.03
N PRO A 165 8.10 11.83 -19.72
CA PRO A 165 8.65 10.79 -18.85
C PRO A 165 7.84 9.49 -18.83
N PHE A 166 6.52 9.59 -19.03
CA PHE A 166 5.58 8.46 -19.12
C PHE A 166 5.99 7.38 -20.15
N LEU A 167 6.79 7.73 -21.17
CA LEU A 167 7.30 6.80 -22.19
C LEU A 167 8.21 5.70 -21.60
N SER A 168 8.78 5.91 -20.40
CA SER A 168 9.63 4.95 -19.70
C SER A 168 8.87 3.83 -18.98
N LEU A 169 7.55 3.96 -18.81
CA LEU A 169 6.73 2.94 -18.16
C LEU A 169 6.48 1.76 -19.09
N GLY A 170 6.51 0.53 -18.55
CA GLY A 170 5.89 -0.64 -19.16
C GLY A 170 4.44 -0.84 -18.67
N SER A 171 3.71 -1.77 -19.30
CA SER A 171 2.38 -2.22 -18.87
C SER A 171 2.45 -3.01 -17.56
N SER A 172 1.35 -3.08 -16.81
CA SER A 172 1.28 -3.68 -15.46
C SER A 172 1.79 -5.12 -15.41
N TYR A 173 1.43 -5.95 -16.40
CA TYR A 173 1.87 -7.35 -16.46
C TYR A 173 3.39 -7.53 -16.67
N MET A 174 4.11 -6.49 -17.08
CA MET A 174 5.56 -6.53 -17.28
C MET A 174 6.34 -6.42 -15.96
N TYR A 175 5.70 -5.95 -14.89
CA TYR A 175 6.32 -5.86 -13.56
C TYR A 175 6.12 -7.15 -12.77
N SER A 176 7.15 -7.55 -12.01
CA SER A 176 7.13 -8.74 -11.17
C SER A 176 6.23 -8.63 -9.93
N SER A 177 5.79 -7.41 -9.60
CA SER A 177 4.96 -7.08 -8.43
C SER A 177 4.35 -5.68 -8.58
N LEU A 178 3.31 -5.41 -7.80
CA LEU A 178 2.76 -4.06 -7.63
C LEU A 178 3.81 -3.07 -7.10
N ALA A 179 4.71 -3.51 -6.21
CA ALA A 179 5.81 -2.67 -5.71
C ALA A 179 6.73 -2.22 -6.86
N ALA A 180 7.12 -3.15 -7.74
CA ALA A 180 7.93 -2.84 -8.92
C ALA A 180 7.20 -1.92 -9.91
N ALA A 181 5.88 -2.02 -10.06
CA ALA A 181 5.10 -1.06 -10.86
C ALA A 181 5.09 0.34 -10.22
N LYS A 182 4.90 0.44 -8.90
CA LYS A 182 5.00 1.71 -8.17
C LYS A 182 6.39 2.34 -8.30
N ALA A 183 7.46 1.52 -8.32
CA ALA A 183 8.84 1.95 -8.57
C ALA A 183 8.97 2.80 -9.84
N ALA A 184 8.43 2.27 -10.94
CA ALA A 184 8.54 2.90 -12.25
C ALA A 184 7.74 4.21 -12.29
N VAL A 185 6.57 4.26 -11.66
CA VAL A 185 5.77 5.49 -11.54
C VAL A 185 6.46 6.54 -10.65
N ILE A 186 7.16 6.14 -9.59
CA ILE A 186 7.97 7.03 -8.76
C ILE A 186 9.17 7.59 -9.56
N SER A 187 9.85 6.77 -10.36
CA SER A 187 10.94 7.25 -11.23
C SER A 187 10.44 8.26 -12.28
N VAL A 188 9.27 8.01 -12.88
CA VAL A 188 8.56 8.98 -13.73
C VAL A 188 8.20 10.25 -12.96
N ALA A 189 7.77 10.14 -11.71
CA ALA A 189 7.43 11.27 -10.86
C ALA A 189 8.65 12.16 -10.58
N GLU A 190 9.82 11.58 -10.35
CA GLU A 190 11.09 12.27 -10.15
C GLU A 190 11.53 13.02 -11.41
N GLU A 191 11.43 12.41 -12.59
CA GLU A 191 11.72 13.10 -13.86
C GLU A 191 10.73 14.24 -14.11
N ILE A 192 9.42 14.02 -13.87
CA ILE A 192 8.40 15.07 -13.95
C ILE A 192 8.68 16.18 -12.94
N SER A 193 9.24 15.89 -11.76
CA SER A 193 9.59 16.87 -10.70
C SER A 193 10.89 17.64 -10.98
N THR A 194 11.79 17.06 -11.78
CA THR A 194 13.13 17.62 -12.05
C THR A 194 13.20 18.37 -13.37
N LEU A 195 12.44 17.92 -14.38
CA LEU A 195 12.45 18.47 -15.73
C LEU A 195 11.13 19.14 -16.11
N GLY A 196 10.02 18.80 -15.46
CA GLY A 196 8.69 19.26 -15.81
C GLY A 196 8.14 18.60 -17.09
N LEU A 197 6.90 18.94 -17.42
CA LEU A 197 6.25 18.52 -18.66
C LEU A 197 6.32 19.61 -19.73
N PRO A 198 6.25 19.27 -21.03
CA PRO A 198 6.12 20.25 -22.10
C PRO A 198 4.92 21.18 -21.86
N SER A 199 5.11 22.49 -21.96
CA SER A 199 4.05 23.47 -21.68
C SER A 199 2.82 23.33 -22.58
N GLY A 200 2.98 22.79 -23.80
CA GLY A 200 1.88 22.47 -24.72
C GLY A 200 0.95 21.33 -24.27
N ILE A 201 1.26 20.61 -23.19
CA ILE A 201 0.39 19.59 -22.57
C ILE A 201 -0.05 19.94 -21.15
N CYS A 202 0.24 21.15 -20.68
CA CYS A 202 -0.09 21.63 -19.34
C CYS A 202 -1.18 22.72 -19.37
N PRO A 203 -2.06 22.80 -18.35
CA PRO A 203 -2.13 21.92 -17.17
C PRO A 203 -2.65 20.51 -17.51
N LEU A 204 -2.02 19.49 -16.92
CA LEU A 204 -2.34 18.08 -17.13
C LEU A 204 -3.29 17.60 -16.02
N VAL A 205 -4.58 17.47 -16.33
CA VAL A 205 -5.63 17.18 -15.34
C VAL A 205 -6.16 15.74 -15.48
N PHE A 206 -6.00 14.95 -14.42
CA PHE A 206 -6.58 13.62 -14.27
C PHE A 206 -7.86 13.69 -13.44
N VAL A 207 -8.98 13.29 -14.04
CA VAL A 207 -10.30 13.27 -13.39
C VAL A 207 -10.69 11.83 -13.03
N PHE A 208 -10.79 11.53 -11.74
CA PHE A 208 -11.16 10.22 -11.21
C PHE A 208 -12.65 10.19 -10.87
N THR A 209 -13.41 9.27 -11.47
CA THR A 209 -14.86 9.16 -11.19
C THR A 209 -15.16 8.28 -9.98
N ALA A 210 -16.04 8.77 -9.11
CA ALA A 210 -16.39 8.18 -7.81
C ALA A 210 -15.22 8.02 -6.82
N SER A 211 -15.52 7.52 -5.61
CA SER A 211 -14.57 7.35 -4.49
C SER A 211 -14.42 5.89 -4.03
N GLY A 212 -14.95 4.93 -4.79
CA GLY A 212 -14.91 3.50 -4.48
C GLY A 212 -13.54 2.84 -4.65
N ASN A 213 -13.45 1.54 -4.36
CA ASN A 213 -12.20 0.75 -4.39
C ASN A 213 -11.37 0.92 -5.67
N VAL A 214 -12.02 0.99 -6.84
CA VAL A 214 -11.36 1.17 -8.14
C VAL A 214 -10.71 2.55 -8.23
N SER A 215 -11.48 3.61 -7.91
CA SER A 215 -10.98 5.00 -7.89
C SER A 215 -9.84 5.17 -6.88
N GLN A 216 -9.96 4.57 -5.68
CA GLN A 216 -8.88 4.58 -4.68
C GLN A 216 -7.61 3.89 -5.20
N GLY A 217 -7.73 2.75 -5.88
CA GLY A 217 -6.59 2.04 -6.47
C GLY A 217 -5.91 2.81 -7.59
N ALA A 218 -6.67 3.52 -8.43
CA ALA A 218 -6.12 4.42 -9.44
C ALA A 218 -5.46 5.65 -8.79
N GLN A 219 -6.12 6.30 -7.83
CA GLN A 219 -5.56 7.41 -7.07
C GLN A 219 -4.29 7.03 -6.30
N GLU A 220 -4.16 5.80 -5.82
CA GLU A 220 -2.95 5.30 -5.15
C GLU A 220 -1.73 5.32 -6.08
N ILE A 221 -1.91 5.00 -7.36
CA ILE A 221 -0.86 5.10 -8.39
C ILE A 221 -0.64 6.57 -8.79
N PHE A 222 -1.72 7.34 -8.96
CA PHE A 222 -1.63 8.76 -9.30
C PHE A 222 -0.87 9.58 -8.26
N LYS A 223 -1.07 9.27 -6.96
CA LYS A 223 -0.46 9.97 -5.84
C LYS A 223 1.06 9.86 -5.78
N LEU A 224 1.65 8.96 -6.56
CA LEU A 224 3.10 8.83 -6.73
C LEU A 224 3.67 9.92 -7.65
N LEU A 225 2.87 10.49 -8.56
CA LEU A 225 3.26 11.61 -9.43
C LEU A 225 3.34 12.94 -8.63
N PRO A 226 4.12 13.94 -9.07
CA PRO A 226 4.13 15.26 -8.44
C PRO A 226 2.87 16.03 -8.81
N HIS A 227 1.83 15.88 -8.00
CA HIS A 227 0.47 16.32 -8.30
C HIS A 227 -0.05 17.32 -7.25
N THR A 228 -1.06 18.10 -7.64
CA THR A 228 -1.92 18.83 -6.70
C THR A 228 -3.36 18.33 -6.85
N PHE A 229 -3.99 17.87 -5.78
CA PHE A 229 -5.44 17.61 -5.81
C PHE A 229 -6.22 18.93 -5.77
N VAL A 230 -7.23 19.05 -6.62
CA VAL A 230 -8.10 20.23 -6.72
C VAL A 230 -9.57 19.83 -6.65
N ASP A 231 -10.36 20.69 -6.02
CA ASP A 231 -11.81 20.56 -6.00
C ASP A 231 -12.40 20.78 -7.40
N PRO A 232 -13.44 20.04 -7.81
CA PRO A 232 -14.12 20.20 -9.10
C PRO A 232 -14.50 21.65 -9.46
N SER A 233 -14.87 22.48 -8.47
CA SER A 233 -15.23 23.88 -8.67
C SER A 233 -14.08 24.78 -9.16
N ARG A 234 -12.82 24.38 -8.92
CA ARG A 234 -11.63 25.17 -9.25
C ARG A 234 -11.06 24.91 -10.64
N LEU A 235 -11.57 23.90 -11.35
CA LEU A 235 -11.10 23.56 -12.70
C LEU A 235 -11.16 24.73 -13.71
N PRO A 236 -12.20 25.60 -13.74
CA PRO A 236 -12.22 26.77 -14.63
C PRO A 236 -11.11 27.78 -14.35
N GLU A 237 -10.73 27.96 -13.07
CA GLU A 237 -9.71 28.93 -12.65
C GLU A 237 -8.33 28.56 -13.20
N LEU A 238 -7.99 27.27 -13.16
CA LEU A 238 -6.71 26.74 -13.64
C LEU A 238 -6.50 27.05 -15.14
N PHE A 239 -7.54 26.92 -15.95
CA PHE A 239 -7.48 27.17 -17.39
C PHE A 239 -7.68 28.64 -17.76
N ALA A 240 -8.29 29.46 -16.88
CA ALA A 240 -8.31 30.91 -17.04
C ALA A 240 -6.90 31.50 -16.85
N GLN A 241 -6.22 31.13 -15.77
CA GLN A 241 -4.85 31.57 -15.46
C GLN A 241 -3.84 31.15 -16.55
N ALA A 242 -4.04 29.97 -17.17
CA ALA A 242 -3.20 29.52 -18.27
C ALA A 242 -3.37 30.32 -19.58
N LYS A 243 -4.49 31.03 -19.78
CA LYS A 243 -4.79 31.78 -21.02
C LYS A 243 -4.28 33.23 -21.03
N ASP A 244 -4.00 33.82 -19.87
CA ASP A 244 -3.41 35.17 -19.77
C ASP A 244 -1.91 35.21 -20.10
N HIS A 245 -1.30 34.06 -20.41
CA HIS A 245 0.04 33.98 -20.96
C HIS A 245 -0.03 33.95 -22.50
N SER A 246 0.55 34.98 -23.12
CA SER A 246 0.61 35.16 -24.58
C SER A 246 1.17 33.90 -25.28
N PRO A 247 0.73 33.59 -26.53
CA PRO A 247 1.15 32.37 -27.22
C PRO A 247 2.68 32.25 -27.26
N PRO A 248 3.27 31.14 -26.76
CA PRO A 248 4.68 31.08 -26.48
C PRO A 248 5.52 31.16 -27.75
N SER A 249 6.35 32.19 -27.83
CA SER A 249 7.32 32.42 -28.90
C SER A 249 8.50 31.43 -28.85
N ARG A 250 8.21 30.14 -29.08
CA ARG A 250 9.18 29.01 -29.05
C ARG A 250 10.08 28.98 -27.79
N THR A 251 9.55 29.42 -26.65
CA THR A 251 10.25 29.32 -25.37
C THR A 251 10.24 27.86 -24.91
N SER A 252 11.42 27.22 -24.89
CA SER A 252 11.60 25.80 -24.54
C SER A 252 11.49 25.53 -23.02
N LYS A 253 10.52 26.16 -22.35
CA LYS A 253 10.27 26.01 -20.91
C LYS A 253 9.24 24.91 -20.67
N ARG A 254 9.67 23.85 -20.01
CA ARG A 254 8.81 22.85 -19.36
C ARG A 254 8.25 23.43 -18.05
N VAL A 255 7.12 22.90 -17.58
CA VAL A 255 6.37 23.41 -16.42
C VAL A 255 5.83 22.28 -15.53
N TYR A 256 5.59 22.58 -14.26
CA TYR A 256 5.12 21.64 -13.23
C TYR A 256 3.63 21.85 -12.94
N GLN A 257 2.77 21.24 -13.74
CA GLN A 257 1.32 21.42 -13.67
C GLN A 257 0.59 20.09 -13.92
N VAL A 258 0.62 19.20 -12.93
CA VAL A 258 -0.16 17.96 -12.89
C VAL A 258 -1.21 18.05 -11.78
N TYR A 259 -2.47 17.82 -12.12
CA TYR A 259 -3.59 17.98 -11.19
C TYR A 259 -4.43 16.71 -11.13
N GLY A 260 -4.85 16.35 -9.91
CA GLY A 260 -5.85 15.32 -9.68
C GLY A 260 -7.18 15.95 -9.28
N CYS A 261 -8.28 15.46 -9.82
CA CYS A 261 -9.61 15.88 -9.39
C CYS A 261 -10.46 14.62 -9.16
N VAL A 262 -11.03 14.47 -7.96
CA VAL A 262 -11.96 13.37 -7.66
C VAL A 262 -13.37 13.93 -7.77
N VAL A 263 -14.15 13.38 -8.71
CA VAL A 263 -15.53 13.79 -8.93
C VAL A 263 -16.50 12.72 -8.41
N THR A 264 -17.56 13.19 -7.77
CA THR A 264 -18.66 12.38 -7.22
C THR A 264 -19.94 12.65 -8.02
N SER A 265 -21.03 11.97 -7.65
CA SER A 265 -22.34 12.14 -8.32
C SER A 265 -22.81 13.61 -8.34
N GLN A 266 -22.53 14.40 -7.29
CA GLN A 266 -22.93 15.82 -7.20
C GLN A 266 -22.26 16.70 -8.27
N ASP A 267 -21.10 16.27 -8.77
CA ASP A 267 -20.27 16.99 -9.73
C ASP A 267 -20.61 16.58 -11.18
N MET A 268 -21.18 15.38 -11.34
CA MET A 268 -21.53 14.76 -12.62
C MET A 268 -22.93 15.12 -13.11
N VAL A 269 -23.90 15.34 -12.21
CA VAL A 269 -25.30 15.64 -12.54
C VAL A 269 -25.83 16.87 -11.81
N LYS A 270 -26.91 17.48 -12.32
CA LYS A 270 -27.73 18.46 -11.59
C LYS A 270 -29.21 18.07 -11.68
N HIS A 271 -29.98 18.39 -10.64
CA HIS A 271 -31.43 18.22 -10.68
C HIS A 271 -32.03 19.05 -11.83
N ILE A 272 -33.09 18.54 -12.47
CA ILE A 272 -33.68 19.16 -13.68
C ILE A 272 -34.43 20.45 -13.33
N ASP A 273 -35.21 20.42 -12.25
CA ASP A 273 -35.78 21.60 -11.59
C ASP A 273 -34.64 22.44 -10.98
N PRO A 274 -34.45 23.70 -11.43
CA PRO A 274 -33.35 24.56 -10.96
C PRO A 274 -33.52 25.08 -9.53
N SER A 275 -34.69 24.88 -8.90
CA SER A 275 -34.92 25.26 -7.49
C SER A 275 -34.39 24.24 -6.47
N LYS A 276 -34.04 23.02 -6.92
CA LYS A 276 -33.54 21.93 -6.08
C LYS A 276 -32.03 21.73 -6.25
N THR A 277 -31.35 21.48 -5.14
CA THR A 277 -29.94 21.08 -5.10
C THR A 277 -29.77 19.59 -5.38
N PHE A 278 -28.53 19.13 -5.57
CA PHE A 278 -28.24 17.70 -5.62
C PHE A 278 -28.54 17.07 -4.25
N ASP A 279 -29.38 16.03 -4.24
CA ASP A 279 -29.54 15.14 -3.10
C ASP A 279 -29.06 13.73 -3.47
N ARG A 280 -28.32 13.09 -2.56
CA ARG A 280 -27.72 11.78 -2.84
C ARG A 280 -28.76 10.67 -2.84
N ALA A 281 -29.68 10.65 -1.89
CA ALA A 281 -30.68 9.59 -1.78
C ALA A 281 -31.68 9.66 -2.94
N ASP A 282 -32.18 10.86 -3.25
CA ASP A 282 -33.05 11.12 -4.41
C ASP A 282 -32.36 10.79 -5.74
N TYR A 283 -31.06 11.08 -5.92
CA TYR A 283 -30.36 10.69 -7.14
C TYR A 283 -30.28 9.17 -7.36
N TYR A 284 -30.02 8.38 -6.31
CA TYR A 284 -29.95 6.91 -6.44
C TYR A 284 -31.34 6.25 -6.53
N ALA A 285 -32.39 6.90 -6.02
CA ALA A 285 -33.78 6.46 -6.14
C ALA A 285 -34.43 6.86 -7.49
N HIS A 286 -34.28 8.13 -7.88
CA HIS A 286 -34.93 8.80 -9.01
C HIS A 286 -33.91 9.50 -9.95
N PRO A 287 -33.02 8.74 -10.62
CA PRO A 287 -32.02 9.32 -11.51
C PRO A 287 -32.61 10.12 -12.68
N GLU A 288 -33.87 9.85 -13.06
CA GLU A 288 -34.64 10.62 -14.05
C GLU A 288 -34.90 12.07 -13.66
N HIS A 289 -34.82 12.43 -12.37
CA HIS A 289 -34.88 13.81 -11.90
C HIS A 289 -33.61 14.62 -12.23
N TYR A 290 -32.56 13.97 -12.73
CA TYR A 290 -31.23 14.55 -12.90
C TYR A 290 -30.78 14.53 -14.37
N LYS A 291 -30.09 15.61 -14.78
CA LYS A 291 -29.45 15.72 -16.10
C LYS A 291 -27.93 15.80 -15.97
N PRO A 292 -27.17 15.22 -16.93
CA PRO A 292 -25.72 15.19 -16.84
C PRO A 292 -25.14 16.59 -17.07
N VAL A 293 -24.13 16.95 -16.28
CA VAL A 293 -23.38 18.22 -16.36
C VAL A 293 -21.88 18.04 -16.37
N PHE A 294 -21.40 16.81 -16.28
CA PHE A 294 -19.97 16.49 -16.40
C PHE A 294 -19.34 17.12 -17.65
N HIS A 295 -20.04 17.07 -18.79
CA HIS A 295 -19.65 17.70 -20.06
C HIS A 295 -19.65 19.25 -20.04
N GLU A 296 -20.39 19.88 -19.13
CA GLU A 296 -20.41 21.34 -18.95
C GLU A 296 -19.34 21.80 -17.96
N LYS A 297 -19.19 21.07 -16.84
CA LYS A 297 -18.42 21.51 -15.65
C LYS A 297 -17.00 20.95 -15.57
N ILE A 298 -16.78 19.72 -16.04
CA ILE A 298 -15.56 18.95 -15.73
C ILE A 298 -14.79 18.59 -17.00
N ALA A 299 -15.45 17.92 -17.96
CA ALA A 299 -14.83 17.46 -19.19
C ALA A 299 -14.11 18.54 -20.02
N PRO A 300 -14.56 19.82 -20.09
CA PRO A 300 -13.82 20.88 -20.78
C PRO A 300 -12.40 21.14 -20.24
N TYR A 301 -12.10 20.65 -19.03
CA TYR A 301 -10.85 20.86 -18.31
C TYR A 301 -10.08 19.55 -18.07
N ALA A 302 -10.63 18.40 -18.48
CA ALA A 302 -10.05 17.09 -18.25
C ALA A 302 -9.06 16.74 -19.37
N SER A 303 -7.79 16.50 -19.03
CA SER A 303 -6.81 15.94 -19.97
C SER A 303 -6.93 14.42 -20.04
N ILE A 304 -7.15 13.77 -18.89
CA ILE A 304 -7.40 12.33 -18.76
C ILE A 304 -8.68 12.14 -17.94
N ILE A 305 -9.58 11.27 -18.39
CA ILE A 305 -10.70 10.76 -17.59
C ILE A 305 -10.36 9.33 -17.14
N VAL A 306 -10.30 9.10 -15.84
CA VAL A 306 -10.08 7.79 -15.22
C VAL A 306 -11.42 7.29 -14.66
N ASN A 307 -12.15 6.55 -15.50
CA ASN A 307 -13.51 6.13 -15.19
C ASN A 307 -13.50 4.92 -14.25
N CYS A 308 -13.91 5.14 -13.01
CA CYS A 308 -13.92 4.17 -11.92
C CYS A 308 -15.30 4.07 -11.23
N MET A 309 -16.33 4.73 -11.76
CA MET A 309 -17.68 4.75 -11.20
C MET A 309 -18.45 3.46 -11.50
N TYR A 310 -19.40 3.14 -10.64
CA TYR A 310 -20.50 2.24 -11.02
C TYR A 310 -21.49 3.03 -11.90
N TRP A 311 -22.04 2.38 -12.92
CA TRP A 311 -23.10 2.94 -13.77
C TRP A 311 -24.04 1.83 -14.24
N GLU A 312 -25.31 2.17 -14.40
CA GLU A 312 -26.34 1.32 -15.00
C GLU A 312 -27.31 2.19 -15.81
N LYS A 313 -28.06 1.58 -16.74
CA LYS A 313 -28.77 2.28 -17.83
C LYS A 313 -29.78 3.34 -17.38
N ARG A 314 -30.31 3.26 -16.15
CA ARG A 314 -31.21 4.27 -15.57
C ARG A 314 -30.51 5.57 -15.16
N PHE A 315 -29.20 5.56 -14.93
CA PHE A 315 -28.44 6.77 -14.60
C PHE A 315 -28.07 7.55 -15.86
N PRO A 316 -28.06 8.90 -15.81
CA PRO A 316 -27.46 9.71 -16.87
C PRO A 316 -26.05 9.23 -17.22
N ARG A 317 -25.72 9.19 -18.51
CA ARG A 317 -24.35 8.94 -18.97
C ARG A 317 -23.42 10.07 -18.52
N LEU A 318 -22.17 9.70 -18.25
CA LEU A 318 -21.09 10.63 -17.92
C LEU A 318 -20.73 11.50 -19.13
N LEU A 319 -20.61 10.90 -20.32
CA LEU A 319 -20.30 11.59 -21.56
C LEU A 319 -20.91 10.87 -22.78
N SER A 320 -21.69 11.61 -23.58
CA SER A 320 -22.24 11.13 -24.86
C SER A 320 -21.30 11.38 -26.05
N THR A 321 -21.53 10.70 -27.16
CA THR A 321 -20.79 10.91 -28.41
C THR A 321 -20.90 12.36 -28.90
N GLN A 322 -22.13 12.90 -28.91
CA GLN A 322 -22.38 14.30 -29.29
C GLN A 322 -21.68 15.28 -28.33
N GLN A 323 -21.69 15.01 -27.02
CA GLN A 323 -21.01 15.88 -26.06
C GLN A 323 -19.50 15.90 -26.29
N LEU A 324 -18.88 14.76 -26.61
CA LEU A 324 -17.45 14.75 -26.96
C LEU A 324 -17.18 15.46 -28.29
N GLN A 325 -18.03 15.29 -29.32
CA GLN A 325 -17.92 16.03 -30.58
C GLN A 325 -17.97 17.56 -30.38
N ASP A 326 -18.92 18.02 -29.56
CA ASP A 326 -19.07 19.43 -29.20
C ASP A 326 -17.84 19.94 -28.43
N LEU A 327 -17.30 19.15 -27.50
CA LEU A 327 -16.10 19.47 -26.73
C LEU A 327 -14.85 19.53 -27.62
N THR A 328 -14.65 18.56 -28.50
CA THR A 328 -13.53 18.52 -29.46
C THR A 328 -13.60 19.73 -30.40
N SER A 329 -14.78 20.08 -30.89
CA SER A 329 -15.01 21.28 -31.74
C SER A 329 -14.72 22.60 -31.01
N LYS A 330 -14.76 22.61 -29.67
CA LYS A 330 -14.44 23.75 -28.79
C LYS A 330 -12.98 23.76 -28.30
N GLY A 331 -12.16 22.79 -28.69
CA GLY A 331 -10.75 22.70 -28.30
C GLY A 331 -10.52 22.10 -26.91
N CYS A 332 -11.29 21.08 -26.53
CA CYS A 332 -11.10 20.32 -25.28
C CYS A 332 -9.67 19.71 -25.17
N PRO A 333 -9.03 19.74 -23.98
CA PRO A 333 -7.67 19.22 -23.76
C PRO A 333 -7.61 17.68 -23.58
N LEU A 334 -8.74 16.98 -23.66
CA LEU A 334 -8.84 15.53 -23.45
C LEU A 334 -7.98 14.76 -24.47
N VAL A 335 -6.98 14.03 -23.97
CA VAL A 335 -6.09 13.18 -24.78
C VAL A 335 -6.42 11.70 -24.64
N GLY A 336 -7.11 11.30 -23.56
CA GLY A 336 -7.56 9.92 -23.42
C GLY A 336 -8.39 9.58 -22.18
N ILE A 337 -8.88 8.33 -22.17
CA ILE A 337 -9.84 7.79 -21.21
C ILE A 337 -9.40 6.39 -20.75
N ALA A 338 -9.17 6.24 -19.45
CA ALA A 338 -8.97 4.96 -18.79
C ALA A 338 -10.32 4.45 -18.27
N ASP A 339 -11.02 3.64 -19.04
CA ASP A 339 -12.31 3.05 -18.66
C ASP A 339 -12.12 1.75 -17.87
N ILE A 340 -11.85 1.89 -16.58
CA ILE A 340 -11.59 0.77 -15.67
C ILE A 340 -12.89 0.02 -15.31
N THR A 341 -14.06 0.63 -15.56
CA THR A 341 -15.36 -0.04 -15.39
C THR A 341 -15.54 -1.11 -16.46
N CYS A 342 -15.08 -0.87 -17.69
CA CYS A 342 -15.17 -1.74 -18.84
C CYS A 342 -16.62 -2.10 -19.21
N ASP A 343 -17.46 -1.06 -19.36
CA ASP A 343 -18.88 -1.21 -19.67
C ASP A 343 -19.20 -0.66 -21.06
N ILE A 344 -19.36 -1.57 -22.01
CA ILE A 344 -19.48 -1.26 -23.44
C ILE A 344 -20.78 -0.50 -23.74
N GLY A 345 -20.63 0.68 -24.35
CA GLY A 345 -21.72 1.64 -24.55
C GLY A 345 -22.31 2.18 -23.24
N GLY A 346 -21.57 2.07 -22.13
CA GLY A 346 -22.05 2.34 -20.78
C GLY A 346 -22.09 3.84 -20.42
N SER A 347 -21.41 4.20 -19.32
CA SER A 347 -21.32 5.58 -18.83
C SER A 347 -20.65 6.53 -19.83
N ILE A 348 -19.75 6.02 -20.67
CA ILE A 348 -19.08 6.75 -21.75
C ILE A 348 -19.51 6.11 -23.07
N GLU A 349 -20.36 6.78 -23.83
CA GLU A 349 -21.14 6.19 -24.92
C GLU A 349 -20.30 5.57 -26.05
N PHE A 350 -19.26 6.27 -26.47
CA PHE A 350 -18.39 5.90 -27.61
C PHE A 350 -17.32 4.86 -27.25
N ILE A 351 -17.33 4.29 -26.04
CA ILE A 351 -16.51 3.11 -25.73
C ILE A 351 -17.33 1.87 -26.12
N ASN A 352 -17.32 1.56 -27.42
CA ASN A 352 -18.13 0.51 -28.04
C ASN A 352 -17.43 -0.86 -28.12
N GLN A 353 -16.20 -0.99 -27.63
CA GLN A 353 -15.38 -2.21 -27.71
C GLN A 353 -14.46 -2.36 -26.50
N THR A 354 -14.20 -3.60 -26.10
CA THR A 354 -13.22 -3.94 -25.05
C THR A 354 -11.80 -3.94 -25.62
N THR A 355 -10.81 -3.64 -24.79
CA THR A 355 -9.40 -3.87 -25.08
C THR A 355 -8.87 -5.08 -24.31
N SER A 356 -7.70 -5.58 -24.70
CA SER A 356 -7.06 -6.76 -24.08
C SER A 356 -5.71 -6.38 -23.49
N ILE A 357 -5.16 -7.18 -22.58
CA ILE A 357 -3.81 -6.92 -22.02
C ILE A 357 -2.73 -6.93 -23.13
N ASP A 358 -2.94 -7.71 -24.20
CA ASP A 358 -2.06 -7.76 -25.38
C ASP A 358 -2.16 -6.52 -26.29
N SER A 359 -3.32 -5.88 -26.34
CA SER A 359 -3.60 -4.66 -27.11
C SER A 359 -4.53 -3.77 -26.28
N PRO A 360 -3.98 -3.00 -25.33
CA PRO A 360 -4.76 -2.34 -24.27
C PRO A 360 -5.42 -1.02 -24.69
N PHE A 361 -5.17 -0.53 -25.92
CA PHE A 361 -5.65 0.75 -26.40
C PHE A 361 -6.30 0.68 -27.78
N PHE A 362 -7.24 1.60 -28.02
CA PHE A 362 -7.66 2.05 -29.34
C PHE A 362 -7.76 3.59 -29.35
N ARG A 363 -7.70 4.20 -30.52
CA ARG A 363 -7.90 5.64 -30.71
C ARG A 363 -9.28 5.90 -31.33
N TYR A 364 -10.06 6.78 -30.71
CA TYR A 364 -11.35 7.24 -31.20
C TYR A 364 -11.24 8.68 -31.70
N ASP A 365 -11.58 8.95 -32.97
CA ASP A 365 -11.65 10.29 -33.56
C ASP A 365 -13.11 10.79 -33.52
N PRO A 366 -13.47 11.71 -32.59
CA PRO A 366 -14.86 12.12 -32.40
C PRO A 366 -15.44 12.82 -33.62
N LEU A 367 -14.63 13.62 -34.33
CA LEU A 367 -15.08 14.44 -35.46
C LEU A 367 -15.43 13.60 -36.70
N LYS A 368 -14.93 12.36 -36.77
CA LYS A 368 -15.24 11.40 -37.84
C LYS A 368 -16.07 10.21 -37.36
N ASP A 369 -16.37 10.13 -36.07
CA ASP A 369 -16.97 8.95 -35.39
C ASP A 369 -16.30 7.63 -35.83
N SER A 370 -14.97 7.55 -35.67
CA SER A 370 -14.16 6.46 -36.22
C SER A 370 -13.13 5.92 -35.25
N TYR A 371 -12.87 4.62 -35.37
CA TYR A 371 -12.08 3.81 -34.44
C TYR A 371 -10.82 3.28 -35.13
N HIS A 372 -9.68 3.35 -34.44
CA HIS A 372 -8.36 3.04 -34.97
C HIS A 372 -7.56 2.26 -33.92
N HIS A 373 -6.65 1.38 -34.34
CA HIS A 373 -5.82 0.56 -33.43
C HIS A 373 -4.35 1.00 -33.38
N ASP A 374 -4.06 2.18 -33.93
CA ASP A 374 -2.78 2.87 -33.84
C ASP A 374 -2.83 4.00 -32.80
N MET A 375 -1.66 4.57 -32.50
CA MET A 375 -1.52 5.76 -31.65
C MET A 375 -1.51 7.07 -32.46
N ASP A 376 -1.53 7.04 -33.79
CA ASP A 376 -1.14 8.17 -34.65
C ASP A 376 -2.33 8.98 -35.17
N GLY A 377 -2.24 10.31 -35.11
CA GLY A 377 -3.29 11.21 -35.65
C GLY A 377 -4.36 11.62 -34.64
N ASN A 378 -5.48 12.16 -35.13
CA ASN A 378 -6.46 12.88 -34.29
C ASN A 378 -7.31 11.95 -33.41
N GLY A 379 -7.79 12.50 -32.28
CA GLY A 379 -8.72 11.81 -31.37
C GLY A 379 -8.15 11.54 -29.98
N VAL A 380 -8.86 10.71 -29.22
CA VAL A 380 -8.55 10.32 -27.83
C VAL A 380 -8.15 8.85 -27.79
N ILE A 381 -7.18 8.48 -26.93
CA ILE A 381 -6.91 7.06 -26.66
C ILE A 381 -7.87 6.53 -25.59
N CYS A 382 -8.39 5.33 -25.78
CA CYS A 382 -9.31 4.67 -24.87
C CYS A 382 -8.74 3.31 -24.46
N SER A 383 -8.85 2.98 -23.17
CA SER A 383 -8.55 1.65 -22.63
C SER A 383 -9.77 1.13 -21.87
N SER A 384 -10.16 -0.12 -22.09
CA SER A 384 -11.36 -0.73 -21.50
C SER A 384 -11.12 -2.25 -21.34
N VAL A 385 -10.28 -2.62 -20.37
CA VAL A 385 -9.83 -4.01 -20.13
C VAL A 385 -10.64 -4.66 -19.00
N ASP A 386 -11.26 -5.82 -19.25
CA ASP A 386 -12.20 -6.46 -18.32
C ASP A 386 -11.54 -7.27 -17.19
N ILE A 387 -10.25 -7.61 -17.34
CA ILE A 387 -9.48 -8.48 -16.43
C ILE A 387 -8.27 -7.80 -15.77
N LEU A 388 -8.27 -6.47 -15.62
CA LEU A 388 -7.16 -5.69 -15.05
C LEU A 388 -6.51 -6.27 -13.76
N PRO A 389 -7.25 -6.81 -12.76
CA PRO A 389 -6.63 -7.43 -11.58
C PRO A 389 -5.73 -8.64 -11.84
N THR A 390 -5.83 -9.27 -13.02
CA THR A 390 -4.95 -10.39 -13.40
C THR A 390 -3.49 -9.95 -13.59
N GLN A 391 -3.24 -8.67 -13.86
CA GLN A 391 -1.88 -8.18 -14.09
C GLN A 391 -1.06 -8.05 -12.80
N PHE A 392 -1.73 -7.86 -11.65
CA PHE A 392 -1.14 -8.00 -10.31
C PHE A 392 -1.62 -9.28 -9.65
N ALA A 393 -1.44 -10.41 -10.35
CA ALA A 393 -2.03 -11.68 -9.95
C ALA A 393 -1.64 -12.11 -8.54
N LYS A 394 -0.40 -11.86 -8.10
CA LYS A 394 0.14 -12.28 -6.80
C LYS A 394 -0.58 -11.56 -5.64
N GLU A 395 -0.64 -10.24 -5.71
CA GLU A 395 -1.23 -9.38 -4.67
C GLU A 395 -2.76 -9.43 -4.69
N ALA A 396 -3.36 -9.53 -5.88
CA ALA A 396 -4.80 -9.76 -6.04
C ALA A 396 -5.23 -11.11 -5.44
N SER A 397 -4.39 -12.14 -5.60
CA SER A 397 -4.58 -13.46 -4.99
C SER A 397 -4.55 -13.35 -3.46
N GLN A 398 -3.44 -12.86 -2.90
CA GLN A 398 -3.22 -12.66 -1.46
C GLN A 398 -4.43 -12.00 -0.77
N HIS A 399 -4.77 -10.78 -1.20
CA HIS A 399 -5.83 -9.96 -0.61
C HIS A 399 -7.18 -10.66 -0.54
N PHE A 400 -7.53 -11.43 -1.57
CA PHE A 400 -8.83 -12.08 -1.61
C PHE A 400 -8.82 -13.37 -0.77
N GLY A 401 -7.72 -14.13 -0.77
CA GLY A 401 -7.61 -15.33 0.05
C GLY A 401 -7.54 -15.04 1.56
N ASP A 402 -7.00 -13.89 1.97
CA ASP A 402 -7.03 -13.42 3.37
C ASP A 402 -8.46 -13.25 3.89
N ILE A 403 -9.41 -12.95 2.99
CA ILE A 403 -10.84 -12.84 3.29
C ILE A 403 -11.52 -14.20 3.14
N LEU A 404 -11.29 -14.92 2.02
CA LEU A 404 -11.99 -16.18 1.74
C LEU A 404 -11.66 -17.27 2.78
N SER A 405 -10.42 -17.35 3.21
CA SER A 405 -9.94 -18.39 4.14
C SER A 405 -10.69 -18.42 5.48
N GLN A 406 -11.31 -17.31 5.88
CA GLN A 406 -12.16 -17.21 7.08
C GLN A 406 -13.44 -18.07 6.97
N PHE A 407 -13.92 -18.32 5.75
CA PHE A 407 -15.16 -19.07 5.48
C PHE A 407 -14.93 -20.54 5.12
N ILE A 408 -13.73 -20.88 4.63
CA ILE A 408 -13.42 -22.22 4.11
C ILE A 408 -13.62 -23.31 5.16
N GLY A 409 -13.36 -23.04 6.44
CA GLY A 409 -13.55 -24.04 7.48
C GLY A 409 -14.99 -24.50 7.65
N SER A 410 -15.93 -23.54 7.66
CA SER A 410 -17.38 -23.82 7.69
C SER A 410 -17.83 -24.57 6.44
N LEU A 411 -17.40 -24.12 5.25
CA LEU A 411 -17.75 -24.76 3.97
C LEU A 411 -17.19 -26.19 3.84
N ALA A 412 -16.01 -26.46 4.37
CA ALA A 412 -15.30 -27.74 4.23
C ALA A 412 -15.76 -28.82 5.23
N SER A 413 -16.30 -28.43 6.39
CA SER A 413 -16.65 -29.35 7.49
C SER A 413 -18.15 -29.52 7.72
N THR A 414 -18.98 -28.60 7.21
CA THR A 414 -20.42 -28.67 7.45
C THR A 414 -21.07 -29.72 6.55
N THR A 415 -21.60 -30.79 7.13
CA THR A 415 -22.29 -31.87 6.40
C THR A 415 -23.75 -31.56 6.06
N ASP A 416 -24.34 -30.56 6.73
CA ASP A 416 -25.75 -30.19 6.65
C ASP A 416 -25.85 -28.67 6.44
N ILE A 417 -26.31 -28.27 5.25
CA ILE A 417 -26.36 -26.87 4.79
C ILE A 417 -27.15 -25.94 5.73
N ILE A 418 -28.10 -26.47 6.51
CA ILE A 418 -28.90 -25.69 7.46
C ILE A 418 -28.01 -25.10 8.57
N LYS A 419 -26.94 -25.82 8.94
CA LYS A 419 -25.97 -25.44 9.98
C LYS A 419 -24.92 -24.42 9.53
N LEU A 420 -24.85 -24.07 8.24
CA LEU A 420 -23.93 -23.03 7.78
C LEU A 420 -24.32 -21.64 8.34
N PRO A 421 -23.34 -20.76 8.59
CA PRO A 421 -23.58 -19.33 8.81
C PRO A 421 -24.49 -18.74 7.74
N SER A 422 -25.40 -17.84 8.14
CA SER A 422 -26.44 -17.29 7.26
C SER A 422 -25.89 -16.68 5.97
N HIS A 423 -24.78 -15.96 6.04
CA HIS A 423 -24.12 -15.35 4.88
C HIS A 423 -23.52 -16.38 3.90
N LEU A 424 -23.12 -17.57 4.35
CA LEU A 424 -22.66 -18.66 3.48
C LEU A 424 -23.83 -19.46 2.92
N ARG A 425 -24.88 -19.67 3.72
CA ARG A 425 -26.10 -20.34 3.29
C ARG A 425 -26.82 -19.55 2.18
N ARG A 426 -26.89 -18.22 2.31
CA ARG A 426 -27.41 -17.31 1.26
C ARG A 426 -26.58 -17.33 -0.03
N ALA A 427 -25.30 -17.68 0.04
CA ALA A 427 -24.43 -17.76 -1.13
C ALA A 427 -24.54 -19.08 -1.91
N CYS A 428 -25.29 -20.06 -1.41
CA CYS A 428 -25.44 -21.39 -2.02
C CYS A 428 -26.60 -21.42 -3.02
N ILE A 429 -26.28 -21.44 -4.31
CA ILE A 429 -27.23 -21.36 -5.43
C ILE A 429 -27.94 -22.69 -5.68
N ALA A 430 -27.19 -23.79 -5.61
CA ALA A 430 -27.69 -25.15 -5.80
C ALA A 430 -27.15 -26.07 -4.71
N HIS A 431 -27.89 -27.13 -4.37
CA HIS A 431 -27.50 -28.15 -3.41
C HIS A 431 -28.19 -29.49 -3.73
N GLY A 432 -27.44 -30.60 -3.74
CA GLY A 432 -28.00 -31.95 -3.85
C GLY A 432 -28.64 -32.32 -5.20
N GLY A 433 -28.51 -31.45 -6.21
CA GLY A 433 -29.16 -31.60 -7.52
C GLY A 433 -30.39 -30.70 -7.70
N GLU A 434 -30.78 -29.98 -6.64
CA GLU A 434 -31.85 -29.01 -6.64
C GLU A 434 -31.28 -27.59 -6.51
N ILE A 435 -32.07 -26.60 -6.93
CA ILE A 435 -31.78 -25.18 -6.71
C ILE A 435 -32.26 -24.82 -5.30
N THR A 436 -31.51 -24.02 -4.55
CA THR A 436 -31.95 -23.67 -3.19
C THR A 436 -33.07 -22.62 -3.25
N PRO A 437 -33.96 -22.52 -2.24
CA PRO A 437 -35.19 -21.72 -2.33
C PRO A 437 -35.01 -20.25 -2.72
N LEU A 438 -33.86 -19.68 -2.37
CA LEU A 438 -33.51 -18.30 -2.67
C LEU A 438 -33.28 -18.04 -4.17
N PHE A 439 -33.06 -19.09 -4.97
CA PHE A 439 -32.69 -19.02 -6.38
C PHE A 439 -33.70 -19.70 -7.32
N GLU A 440 -34.90 -20.05 -6.83
CA GLU A 440 -35.96 -20.68 -7.64
C GLU A 440 -36.45 -19.82 -8.82
N TYR A 441 -36.19 -18.50 -8.79
CA TYR A 441 -36.33 -17.63 -9.96
C TYR A 441 -35.50 -18.06 -11.18
N ILE A 442 -34.33 -18.71 -11.00
CA ILE A 442 -33.46 -19.06 -12.13
C ILE A 442 -34.15 -20.02 -13.11
N PRO A 443 -34.64 -21.21 -12.72
CA PRO A 443 -35.32 -22.13 -13.64
C PRO A 443 -36.62 -21.54 -14.18
N ARG A 444 -37.32 -20.72 -13.38
CA ARG A 444 -38.51 -19.96 -13.78
C ARG A 444 -38.21 -19.00 -14.93
N MET A 445 -37.17 -18.17 -14.80
CA MET A 445 -36.68 -17.28 -15.86
C MET A 445 -36.17 -18.06 -17.09
N ARG A 446 -35.42 -19.15 -16.90
CA ARG A 446 -34.91 -19.99 -18.00
C ARG A 446 -36.01 -20.64 -18.83
N ASN A 447 -37.01 -21.23 -18.18
CA ASN A 447 -38.10 -21.91 -18.88
C ASN A 447 -38.89 -20.93 -19.75
N SER A 448 -38.95 -19.66 -19.30
CA SER A 448 -39.56 -18.59 -20.07
C SER A 448 -38.82 -18.22 -21.36
N ASP A 449 -37.50 -18.47 -21.45
CA ASP A 449 -36.70 -18.27 -22.67
C ASP A 449 -36.86 -19.41 -23.68
N THR A 450 -37.50 -20.52 -23.28
CA THR A 450 -37.63 -21.75 -24.11
C THR A 450 -39.00 -21.94 -24.76
N GLU A 451 -39.95 -21.00 -24.65
CA GLU A 451 -41.24 -21.07 -25.39
C GLU A 451 -41.13 -20.80 -26.91
N ASP A 452 -39.93 -20.60 -27.46
CA ASP A 452 -39.70 -20.61 -28.92
C ASP A 452 -39.67 -22.06 -29.48
N MET A 453 -40.87 -22.61 -29.65
CA MET A 453 -41.29 -23.63 -30.64
C MET A 453 -40.57 -25.00 -30.68
N PRO A 454 -41.27 -26.05 -30.20
CA PRO A 454 -41.32 -27.35 -30.86
C PRO A 454 -42.48 -27.38 -31.87
N GLU A 455 -42.20 -27.65 -33.14
CA GLU A 455 -43.26 -28.01 -34.10
C GLU A 455 -43.91 -29.36 -33.72
N ASN A 456 -45.23 -29.44 -33.90
CA ASN A 456 -46.08 -30.64 -33.81
C ASN A 456 -46.43 -31.22 -32.42
N SER A 457 -47.51 -30.70 -31.83
CA SER A 457 -48.66 -31.58 -31.49
C SER A 457 -49.98 -30.84 -31.72
N ALA A 458 -50.95 -31.52 -32.34
CA ALA A 458 -52.20 -30.90 -32.75
C ALA A 458 -53.30 -31.01 -31.67
N ASN A 459 -54.25 -30.07 -31.74
CA ASN A 459 -55.56 -30.05 -31.05
C ASN A 459 -55.58 -29.87 -29.52
N SER A 460 -55.78 -28.62 -29.08
CA SER A 460 -57.08 -28.26 -28.50
C SER A 460 -57.38 -26.76 -28.66
N HIS A 461 -58.65 -26.39 -28.84
CA HIS A 461 -59.05 -24.99 -29.04
C HIS A 461 -59.15 -24.23 -27.72
N SER A 462 -58.32 -23.20 -27.57
CA SER A 462 -58.54 -22.08 -26.66
C SER A 462 -57.86 -20.84 -27.23
N SER A 463 -58.56 -20.08 -28.08
CA SER A 463 -58.04 -18.82 -28.66
C SER A 463 -58.16 -17.66 -27.67
N LYS A 464 -57.64 -17.83 -26.47
CA LYS A 464 -57.52 -16.74 -25.51
C LYS A 464 -56.44 -15.78 -25.99
N LYS A 465 -56.71 -14.49 -25.86
CA LYS A 465 -55.72 -13.45 -26.17
C LYS A 465 -54.76 -13.38 -24.99
N LYS A 466 -53.55 -13.93 -25.12
CA LYS A 466 -52.48 -13.65 -24.14
C LYS A 466 -52.24 -12.13 -24.14
N PHE A 467 -52.54 -11.48 -23.02
CA PHE A 467 -52.25 -10.07 -22.79
C PHE A 467 -50.87 -9.96 -22.16
N ASN A 468 -49.91 -9.44 -22.91
CA ASN A 468 -48.54 -9.29 -22.45
C ASN A 468 -48.28 -7.82 -22.09
N ILE A 469 -47.76 -7.58 -20.89
CA ILE A 469 -47.28 -6.27 -20.43
C ILE A 469 -45.86 -6.44 -19.91
N LEU A 470 -44.96 -5.51 -20.23
CA LEU A 470 -43.65 -5.58 -19.61
C LEU A 470 -43.66 -4.85 -18.27
N VAL A 471 -43.16 -5.54 -17.26
CA VAL A 471 -43.01 -5.07 -15.90
C VAL A 471 -41.52 -4.98 -15.62
N SER A 472 -41.03 -3.75 -15.47
CA SER A 472 -39.67 -3.50 -14.98
C SER A 472 -39.72 -3.40 -13.45
N LEU A 473 -38.98 -4.28 -12.79
CA LEU A 473 -38.67 -4.22 -11.37
C LEU A 473 -37.26 -3.62 -11.21
N SER A 474 -37.05 -2.75 -10.21
CA SER A 474 -35.73 -2.29 -9.79
C SER A 474 -35.62 -2.21 -8.27
N GLY A 475 -34.58 -2.81 -7.69
CA GLY A 475 -34.38 -2.87 -6.24
C GLY A 475 -33.36 -3.95 -5.88
N HIS A 476 -33.29 -4.39 -4.63
CA HIS A 476 -32.41 -5.51 -4.24
C HIS A 476 -32.99 -6.89 -4.63
N LEU A 477 -33.38 -7.04 -5.91
CA LEU A 477 -34.23 -8.15 -6.39
C LEU A 477 -33.63 -9.54 -6.18
N PHE A 478 -32.32 -9.70 -6.41
CA PHE A 478 -31.66 -11.00 -6.38
C PHE A 478 -30.81 -11.22 -5.12
N ASP A 479 -30.38 -10.14 -4.46
CA ASP A 479 -29.55 -10.14 -3.26
C ASP A 479 -30.37 -10.04 -1.95
N GLN A 480 -31.61 -9.54 -2.04
CA GLN A 480 -32.65 -9.75 -1.01
C GLN A 480 -33.74 -10.73 -1.47
N PHE A 481 -33.59 -11.36 -2.64
CA PHE A 481 -34.45 -12.45 -3.17
C PHE A 481 -35.91 -12.08 -3.48
N LEU A 482 -36.22 -10.78 -3.48
CA LEU A 482 -37.53 -10.18 -3.76
C LEU A 482 -38.05 -10.51 -5.17
N ILE A 483 -37.19 -10.96 -6.09
CA ILE A 483 -37.61 -11.49 -7.39
C ILE A 483 -38.49 -12.74 -7.26
N ASN A 484 -38.26 -13.60 -6.26
CA ASN A 484 -39.08 -14.80 -6.08
C ASN A 484 -40.51 -14.40 -5.70
N GLU A 485 -40.65 -13.46 -4.75
CA GLU A 485 -41.96 -12.91 -4.33
C GLU A 485 -42.71 -12.27 -5.51
N ALA A 486 -41.99 -11.56 -6.39
CA ALA A 486 -42.58 -11.00 -7.61
C ALA A 486 -43.05 -12.08 -8.60
N LEU A 487 -42.26 -13.14 -8.83
CA LEU A 487 -42.67 -14.26 -9.68
C LEU A 487 -43.83 -15.07 -9.08
N ASP A 488 -43.83 -15.25 -7.76
CA ASP A 488 -44.91 -15.93 -7.03
C ASP A 488 -46.24 -15.20 -7.14
N ILE A 489 -46.22 -13.86 -7.10
CA ILE A 489 -47.40 -13.03 -7.35
C ILE A 489 -47.96 -13.27 -8.76
N ILE A 490 -47.09 -13.39 -9.77
CA ILE A 490 -47.49 -13.62 -11.16
C ILE A 490 -48.11 -15.02 -11.32
N GLU A 491 -47.41 -16.07 -10.88
CA GLU A 491 -47.85 -17.46 -11.07
C GLU A 491 -49.09 -17.81 -10.23
N ASN A 492 -49.17 -17.39 -8.96
CA ASN A 492 -50.31 -17.71 -8.09
C ASN A 492 -51.62 -17.10 -8.55
N ALA A 493 -51.58 -15.97 -9.28
CA ALA A 493 -52.75 -15.36 -9.90
C ALA A 493 -53.14 -16.04 -11.23
N GLY A 494 -52.36 -17.01 -11.73
CA GLY A 494 -52.58 -17.67 -13.02
C GLY A 494 -51.95 -16.93 -14.20
N GLY A 495 -50.98 -16.05 -13.94
CA GLY A 495 -50.15 -15.41 -14.96
C GLY A 495 -48.97 -16.27 -15.40
N SER A 496 -48.40 -15.87 -16.53
CA SER A 496 -47.11 -16.32 -17.07
C SER A 496 -46.16 -15.11 -17.16
N PHE A 497 -44.87 -15.33 -17.32
CA PHE A 497 -43.91 -14.26 -17.58
C PHE A 497 -42.80 -14.75 -18.50
N HIS A 498 -42.16 -13.81 -19.20
CA HIS A 498 -40.95 -14.02 -19.99
C HIS A 498 -39.86 -13.02 -19.60
N SER A 499 -38.64 -13.49 -19.31
CA SER A 499 -37.52 -12.67 -18.87
C SER A 499 -36.86 -11.92 -20.04
N VAL A 500 -37.41 -10.76 -20.40
CA VAL A 500 -36.93 -9.95 -21.53
C VAL A 500 -35.54 -9.37 -21.31
N LYS A 501 -35.24 -8.88 -20.09
CA LYS A 501 -33.93 -8.30 -19.74
C LYS A 501 -33.68 -8.46 -18.25
N CYS A 502 -32.50 -8.95 -17.89
CA CYS A 502 -32.07 -8.98 -16.50
C CYS A 502 -30.69 -8.34 -16.36
N GLN A 503 -30.57 -7.35 -15.47
CA GLN A 503 -29.32 -6.71 -15.06
C GLN A 503 -29.20 -6.80 -13.54
N VAL A 504 -28.56 -7.87 -13.07
CA VAL A 504 -28.29 -8.07 -11.64
C VAL A 504 -27.21 -7.11 -11.16
N GLY A 505 -27.43 -6.51 -9.99
CA GLY A 505 -26.47 -5.61 -9.34
C GLY A 505 -25.12 -6.31 -9.10
N GLN A 506 -24.01 -5.68 -9.51
CA GLN A 506 -22.66 -6.28 -9.41
C GLN A 506 -22.04 -6.18 -8.00
N SER A 507 -22.85 -5.81 -7.00
CA SER A 507 -22.53 -5.78 -5.58
C SER A 507 -23.84 -5.65 -4.80
N ALA A 508 -23.88 -6.10 -3.55
CA ALA A 508 -25.08 -5.99 -2.71
C ALA A 508 -25.40 -4.56 -2.18
N ASN A 509 -24.76 -3.54 -2.75
CA ASN A 509 -25.16 -2.12 -2.63
C ASN A 509 -25.70 -1.57 -3.96
N ALA A 510 -25.77 -2.38 -5.01
CA ALA A 510 -26.27 -2.01 -6.33
C ALA A 510 -27.63 -2.67 -6.54
N THR A 511 -28.65 -1.87 -6.84
CA THR A 511 -29.95 -2.39 -7.22
C THR A 511 -29.82 -3.25 -8.48
N SER A 512 -30.52 -4.35 -8.47
CA SER A 512 -30.80 -5.15 -9.65
C SER A 512 -32.01 -4.63 -10.40
N TYR A 513 -32.04 -4.86 -11.71
CA TYR A 513 -33.12 -4.51 -12.62
C TYR A 513 -33.57 -5.74 -13.38
N SER A 514 -34.88 -5.97 -13.47
CA SER A 514 -35.47 -7.09 -14.21
C SER A 514 -36.69 -6.65 -14.98
N GLU A 515 -36.71 -6.88 -16.27
CA GLU A 515 -37.84 -6.69 -17.15
C GLU A 515 -38.50 -8.04 -17.45
N LEU A 516 -39.72 -8.21 -16.96
CA LEU A 516 -40.53 -9.40 -17.16
C LEU A 516 -41.69 -9.03 -18.08
N GLU A 517 -41.81 -9.67 -19.24
CA GLU A 517 -43.02 -9.67 -20.04
C GLU A 517 -44.05 -10.60 -19.39
N VAL A 518 -44.88 -10.03 -18.51
CA VAL A 518 -45.95 -10.73 -17.81
C VAL A 518 -47.14 -10.92 -18.76
N GLY A 519 -47.51 -12.17 -19.02
CA GLY A 519 -48.59 -12.56 -19.90
C GLY A 519 -49.74 -13.21 -19.12
N ALA A 520 -50.99 -12.78 -19.33
CA ALA A 520 -52.16 -13.45 -18.74
C ALA A 520 -53.24 -13.76 -19.77
N ASP A 521 -54.05 -14.78 -19.46
CA ASP A 521 -55.20 -15.25 -20.25
C ASP A 521 -56.39 -14.27 -20.24
N ASP A 522 -56.46 -13.43 -19.20
CA ASP A 522 -57.50 -12.43 -18.97
C ASP A 522 -56.86 -11.11 -18.48
N ARG A 523 -57.52 -9.99 -18.76
CA ARG A 523 -57.04 -8.67 -18.37
C ARG A 523 -57.28 -8.38 -16.88
N GLU A 524 -58.38 -8.86 -16.29
CA GLU A 524 -58.63 -8.68 -14.85
C GLU A 524 -57.56 -9.41 -14.01
N VAL A 525 -57.12 -10.58 -14.46
CA VAL A 525 -55.99 -11.32 -13.88
C VAL A 525 -54.68 -10.55 -14.05
N LEU A 526 -54.43 -9.98 -15.24
CA LEU A 526 -53.23 -9.17 -15.47
C LEU A 526 -53.19 -7.93 -14.56
N ASP A 527 -54.31 -7.21 -14.47
CA ASP A 527 -54.44 -6.01 -13.63
C ASP A 527 -54.26 -6.39 -12.13
N GLN A 528 -54.81 -7.54 -11.67
CA GLN A 528 -54.59 -8.06 -10.31
C GLN A 528 -53.12 -8.41 -10.01
N ILE A 529 -52.41 -9.00 -10.97
CA ILE A 529 -50.96 -9.26 -10.85
C ILE A 529 -50.20 -7.95 -10.71
N ILE A 530 -50.53 -6.96 -11.53
CA ILE A 530 -49.91 -5.63 -11.52
C ILE A 530 -50.16 -4.90 -10.19
N ASP A 531 -51.38 -4.91 -9.67
CA ASP A 531 -51.71 -4.31 -8.37
C ASP A 531 -50.97 -4.99 -7.21
N SER A 532 -50.80 -6.31 -7.28
CA SER A 532 -50.08 -7.10 -6.27
C SER A 532 -48.57 -6.81 -6.31
N LEU A 533 -47.96 -6.75 -7.51
CA LEU A 533 -46.57 -6.32 -7.70
C LEU A 533 -46.35 -4.85 -7.29
N THR A 534 -47.36 -3.99 -7.51
CA THR A 534 -47.34 -2.59 -7.07
C THR A 534 -47.41 -2.51 -5.55
N SER A 535 -48.15 -3.40 -4.90
CA SER A 535 -48.21 -3.49 -3.44
C SER A 535 -46.89 -3.96 -2.83
N LEU A 536 -46.24 -4.96 -3.44
CA LEU A 536 -44.90 -5.42 -3.06
C LEU A 536 -43.86 -4.28 -3.14
N ALA A 537 -43.97 -3.39 -4.14
CA ALA A 537 -43.12 -2.22 -4.28
C ALA A 537 -43.43 -1.06 -3.32
N ASN A 538 -44.60 -1.03 -2.69
CA ASN A 538 -45.06 0.06 -1.82
C ASN A 538 -45.25 -0.35 -0.35
N LEU A 539 -44.54 -1.40 0.11
CA LEU A 539 -44.56 -1.85 1.50
C LEU A 539 -43.90 -0.83 2.46
N ASP A 540 -44.68 0.14 2.97
CA ASP A 540 -44.36 0.77 4.26
C ASP A 540 -45.58 1.36 5.01
N GLU A 541 -45.39 1.52 6.33
CA GLU A 541 -46.08 2.37 7.33
C GLU A 541 -46.70 1.71 8.58
N ASN A 542 -47.19 0.46 8.56
CA ASN A 542 -48.06 -0.03 9.67
C ASN A 542 -47.49 -1.04 10.70
N GLN A 543 -46.19 -1.36 10.70
CA GLN A 543 -45.53 -2.05 11.83
C GLN A 543 -44.18 -1.40 12.18
N GLY A 544 -43.87 -1.37 13.49
CA GLY A 544 -43.01 -0.35 14.09
C GLY A 544 -41.55 -0.73 14.37
N VAL A 545 -40.69 0.28 14.25
CA VAL A 545 -39.35 0.46 14.86
C VAL A 545 -38.37 -0.73 14.78
N LEU A 546 -37.64 -0.80 13.67
CA LEU A 546 -36.19 -1.09 13.56
C LEU A 546 -35.75 -0.82 12.08
N ASP A 547 -34.46 -0.53 11.86
CA ASP A 547 -33.84 0.02 10.62
C ASP A 547 -34.59 -0.16 9.27
N LYS A 548 -35.05 0.96 8.67
CA LYS A 548 -35.88 1.02 7.45
C LYS A 548 -35.23 1.71 6.24
N GLU A 549 -34.06 1.27 5.78
CA GLU A 549 -33.51 1.70 4.46
C GLU A 549 -33.29 0.57 3.45
N ALA A 550 -33.36 -0.71 3.85
CA ALA A 550 -32.84 -1.81 3.01
C ALA A 550 -33.74 -2.24 1.84
N ASN A 551 -35.07 -2.28 2.01
CA ASN A 551 -35.93 -3.19 1.23
C ASN A 551 -36.73 -2.57 0.08
N LYS A 552 -36.47 -1.30 -0.28
CA LYS A 552 -37.35 -0.54 -1.18
C LYS A 552 -37.23 -1.00 -2.64
N ILE A 553 -38.24 -1.71 -3.15
CA ILE A 553 -38.40 -2.04 -4.56
C ILE A 553 -39.10 -0.88 -5.27
N SER A 554 -38.77 -0.65 -6.53
CA SER A 554 -39.46 0.26 -7.45
C SER A 554 -40.04 -0.54 -8.61
N LEU A 555 -41.30 -0.29 -8.94
CA LEU A 555 -42.00 -0.91 -10.06
C LEU A 555 -42.22 0.13 -11.17
N LYS A 556 -41.88 -0.22 -12.41
CA LYS A 556 -42.16 0.59 -13.59
C LYS A 556 -42.71 -0.29 -14.71
N ILE A 557 -43.91 -0.02 -15.17
CA ILE A 557 -44.60 -0.82 -16.18
C ILE A 557 -44.27 -0.22 -17.57
N GLY A 558 -43.67 -0.99 -18.52
CA GLY A 558 -42.79 -0.52 -19.64
C GLY A 558 -42.56 -1.47 -20.85
N LYS A 559 -41.28 -1.62 -21.39
CA LYS A 559 -40.71 -2.62 -22.40
C LYS A 559 -39.16 -2.48 -22.82
N VAL A 560 -38.26 -3.46 -22.55
CA VAL A 560 -37.09 -4.07 -23.34
C VAL A 560 -35.57 -3.61 -23.20
N GLN A 561 -34.56 -4.55 -23.04
CA GLN A 561 -33.19 -4.69 -23.71
C GLN A 561 -32.04 -5.69 -23.17
N GLU A 562 -30.81 -5.29 -22.70
CA GLU A 562 -29.45 -6.03 -22.78
C GLU A 562 -28.59 -6.51 -21.51
N SER A 563 -27.51 -7.36 -21.67
CA SER A 563 -26.09 -7.41 -21.07
C SER A 563 -25.51 -8.51 -20.04
N GLY A 564 -24.13 -8.73 -19.97
CA GLY A 564 -23.35 -9.68 -19.04
C GLY A 564 -21.76 -9.55 -18.97
N ILE A 565 -20.99 -10.11 -17.96
CA ILE A 565 -19.58 -9.62 -17.54
C ILE A 565 -18.32 -10.49 -16.97
N LYS A 566 -17.85 -10.46 -15.67
CA LYS A 566 -16.37 -10.45 -15.19
C LYS A 566 -15.76 -11.67 -14.32
N LYS A 567 -14.53 -11.67 -13.63
CA LYS A 567 -13.60 -12.91 -13.32
C LYS A 567 -12.58 -12.93 -12.04
N GLY A 568 -11.95 -14.04 -11.46
CA GLY A 568 -11.18 -14.11 -10.10
C GLY A 568 -9.94 -15.09 -9.60
N CYS A 569 -9.67 -15.40 -8.26
CA CYS A 569 -8.47 -16.05 -7.50
C CYS A 569 -8.50 -17.39 -6.55
N ASP A 570 -8.06 -17.55 -5.17
CA ASP A 570 -6.97 -19.42 -3.12
C ASP A 570 -6.17 -19.25 -1.59
N ARG A 571 -4.97 -19.92 -1.21
CA ARG A 571 -4.31 -20.38 0.15
C ARG A 571 -2.81 -19.99 0.84
N LYS A 572 -2.02 -20.73 1.87
CA LYS A 572 -1.22 -20.80 3.42
C LYS A 572 0.11 -20.15 4.26
N TRP A 573 1.33 -20.72 4.45
CA TRP A 573 2.52 -20.27 5.35
C TRP A 573 2.64 -20.57 6.92
N LYS A 574 3.86 -20.48 7.57
CA LYS A 574 4.37 -21.17 8.84
C LYS A 574 4.53 -20.37 10.23
N ALA A 575 5.59 -20.54 11.11
CA ALA A 575 5.59 -20.34 12.63
C ALA A 575 6.83 -19.68 13.40
N ALA A 576 6.71 -19.09 14.64
CA ALA A 576 7.08 -17.64 14.93
C ALA A 576 8.18 -17.03 15.90
N VAL A 577 8.43 -15.70 15.73
CA VAL A 577 9.17 -14.62 16.51
C VAL A 577 8.32 -13.31 16.63
N LEU A 578 8.47 -12.46 17.66
CA LEU A 578 7.75 -11.16 17.81
C LEU A 578 8.66 -9.92 17.74
N ILE A 579 8.31 -8.96 16.87
CA ILE A 579 8.85 -7.60 16.76
C ILE A 579 7.82 -6.60 17.30
N ILE A 580 8.26 -5.67 18.16
CA ILE A 580 7.42 -4.66 18.80
C ILE A 580 7.77 -3.27 18.25
N GLY A 581 6.77 -2.59 17.68
CA GLY A 581 6.89 -1.34 16.94
C GLY A 581 6.94 -1.52 15.42
N ALA A 582 6.42 -0.55 14.68
CA ALA A 582 6.37 -0.53 13.21
C ALA A 582 7.18 0.64 12.60
N GLY A 583 8.40 0.86 13.09
CA GLY A 583 9.30 1.89 12.56
C GLY A 583 10.03 1.43 11.29
N ARG A 584 10.71 2.37 10.60
CA ARG A 584 11.48 2.08 9.36
C ARG A 584 12.53 0.96 9.51
N VAL A 585 13.08 0.77 10.71
CA VAL A 585 14.05 -0.32 11.03
C VAL A 585 13.40 -1.71 11.09
N CYS A 586 12.08 -1.79 11.30
CA CYS A 586 11.37 -3.06 11.49
C CYS A 586 11.18 -3.82 10.18
N GLN A 587 11.06 -3.13 9.05
CA GLN A 587 10.94 -3.77 7.72
C GLN A 587 12.17 -4.62 7.38
N PRO A 588 13.42 -4.10 7.35
CA PRO A 588 14.59 -4.93 7.03
C PRO A 588 14.84 -6.03 8.08
N ALA A 589 14.53 -5.78 9.36
CA ALA A 589 14.61 -6.82 10.40
C ALA A 589 13.62 -7.97 10.16
N ALA A 590 12.38 -7.64 9.81
CA ALA A 590 11.34 -8.60 9.45
C ALA A 590 11.65 -9.32 8.14
N GLU A 591 12.15 -8.62 7.11
CA GLU A 591 12.58 -9.21 5.84
C GLU A 591 13.70 -10.23 6.04
N PHE A 592 14.71 -9.89 6.86
CA PHE A 592 15.79 -10.81 7.20
C PHE A 592 15.25 -12.06 7.91
N LEU A 593 14.51 -11.90 9.02
CA LEU A 593 14.02 -13.03 9.81
C LEU A 593 13.07 -13.92 8.99
N ALA A 594 12.15 -13.33 8.23
CA ALA A 594 11.24 -14.05 7.35
C ALA A 594 11.92 -14.79 6.19
N SER A 595 13.12 -14.35 5.80
CA SER A 595 13.91 -15.00 4.75
C SER A 595 14.66 -16.25 5.25
N ILE A 596 14.73 -16.49 6.56
CA ILE A 596 15.29 -17.72 7.12
C ILE A 596 14.37 -18.90 6.76
N GLY A 597 14.94 -19.93 6.13
CA GLY A 597 14.20 -21.08 5.60
C GLY A 597 13.73 -20.94 4.14
N ASN A 598 14.37 -20.09 3.33
CA ASN A 598 14.06 -19.95 1.90
C ASN A 598 15.25 -20.42 1.02
N ILE A 599 14.97 -20.93 -0.19
CA ILE A 599 15.97 -21.64 -1.00
C ILE A 599 17.19 -20.77 -1.37
N SER A 600 17.00 -19.45 -1.53
CA SER A 600 18.08 -18.52 -1.87
C SER A 600 18.90 -18.01 -0.69
N SER A 601 18.41 -18.14 0.55
CA SER A 601 19.19 -17.82 1.76
C SER A 601 20.07 -18.99 2.20
N HIS A 602 19.75 -20.21 1.75
CA HIS A 602 20.41 -21.45 2.16
C HIS A 602 21.93 -21.50 1.95
N GLU A 603 22.46 -20.91 0.88
CA GLU A 603 23.90 -21.00 0.54
C GLU A 603 24.77 -20.22 1.54
N TRP A 604 24.48 -18.95 1.78
CA TRP A 604 25.24 -18.14 2.74
C TRP A 604 24.91 -18.52 4.19
N TYR A 605 23.67 -18.91 4.48
CA TYR A 605 23.24 -19.33 5.81
C TYR A 605 24.00 -20.58 6.26
N LYS A 606 24.11 -21.61 5.40
CA LYS A 606 24.91 -22.81 5.69
C LYS A 606 26.40 -22.49 5.83
N ALA A 607 26.95 -21.62 4.98
CA ALA A 607 28.37 -21.26 4.99
C ALA A 607 28.81 -20.44 6.23
N CYS A 608 27.94 -19.60 6.79
CA CYS A 608 28.27 -18.77 7.96
C CYS A 608 27.89 -19.39 9.31
N LEU A 609 26.96 -20.35 9.34
CA LEU A 609 26.44 -20.91 10.60
C LEU A 609 26.82 -22.36 10.87
N ASP A 610 27.36 -23.13 9.94
CA ASP A 610 27.68 -24.57 10.16
C ASP A 610 26.50 -25.34 10.82
N THR A 611 25.29 -25.20 10.27
CA THR A 611 24.07 -25.89 10.77
C THR A 611 23.37 -26.73 9.70
N GLU A 612 23.04 -27.97 10.06
CA GLU A 612 22.19 -28.89 9.30
C GLU A 612 20.70 -28.56 9.55
N PHE A 613 20.30 -27.33 9.23
CA PHE A 613 18.95 -26.83 9.56
C PHE A 613 17.84 -27.54 8.77
N GLU A 614 16.76 -27.90 9.46
CA GLU A 614 15.62 -28.62 8.86
C GLU A 614 14.91 -27.73 7.83
N GLU A 615 14.90 -28.15 6.56
CA GLU A 615 14.55 -27.28 5.42
C GLU A 615 13.03 -26.98 5.31
N GLU A 616 12.21 -27.51 6.22
CA GLU A 616 10.78 -27.16 6.39
C GLU A 616 10.53 -25.97 7.36
N ASN A 617 11.55 -25.50 8.08
CA ASN A 617 11.39 -24.57 9.21
C ASN A 617 11.54 -23.08 8.81
N GLY A 618 10.43 -22.44 8.44
CA GLY A 618 10.37 -20.99 8.23
C GLY A 618 9.98 -20.21 9.50
N VAL A 619 10.71 -19.14 9.81
CA VAL A 619 10.42 -18.23 10.93
C VAL A 619 9.23 -17.31 10.58
N GLN A 620 8.11 -17.43 11.31
CA GLN A 620 6.99 -16.49 11.23
C GLN A 620 7.33 -15.23 11.99
N VAL A 621 7.47 -14.11 11.29
CA VAL A 621 7.61 -12.83 11.98
C VAL A 621 6.23 -12.38 12.44
N ILE A 622 6.12 -11.86 13.64
CA ILE A 622 4.93 -11.12 14.10
C ILE A 622 5.37 -9.69 14.29
N VAL A 623 4.85 -8.76 13.49
CA VAL A 623 5.12 -7.33 13.64
C VAL A 623 3.93 -6.72 14.35
N SER A 624 4.18 -5.97 15.42
CA SER A 624 3.13 -5.39 16.25
C SER A 624 3.25 -3.87 16.39
N SER A 625 2.10 -3.17 16.34
CA SER A 625 2.02 -1.71 16.48
C SER A 625 0.71 -1.29 17.16
N LEU A 626 0.66 -0.06 17.69
CA LEU A 626 -0.53 0.48 18.35
C LEU A 626 -1.76 0.53 17.41
N TYR A 627 -1.53 0.64 16.10
CA TYR A 627 -2.55 0.57 15.05
C TYR A 627 -2.20 -0.55 14.07
N LEU A 628 -3.17 -1.39 13.68
CA LEU A 628 -2.93 -2.55 12.83
C LEU A 628 -2.26 -2.18 11.49
N LYS A 629 -2.69 -1.07 10.89
CA LYS A 629 -2.28 -0.62 9.55
C LYS A 629 -0.78 -0.32 9.43
N ASP A 630 -0.13 0.13 10.49
CA ASP A 630 1.32 0.38 10.46
C ASP A 630 2.08 -0.96 10.43
N ALA A 631 1.54 -1.99 11.08
CA ALA A 631 2.06 -3.35 10.98
C ALA A 631 1.70 -4.01 9.63
N GLU A 632 0.52 -3.73 9.04
CA GLU A 632 0.19 -4.12 7.65
C GLU A 632 1.22 -3.58 6.66
N GLU A 633 1.65 -2.32 6.84
CA GLU A 633 2.61 -1.66 5.95
C GLU A 633 4.04 -2.19 6.09
N ILE A 634 4.49 -2.48 7.32
CA ILE A 634 5.80 -3.13 7.53
C ILE A 634 5.84 -4.54 6.91
N ILE A 635 4.71 -5.24 6.75
CA ILE A 635 4.66 -6.57 6.11
C ILE A 635 4.25 -6.57 4.63
N ASP A 636 4.14 -5.42 3.95
CA ASP A 636 3.74 -5.29 2.53
C ASP A 636 4.76 -5.95 1.57
N GLY A 637 4.73 -7.29 1.50
CA GLY A 637 5.62 -8.13 0.73
C GLY A 637 6.50 -9.10 1.55
N ILE A 638 6.43 -9.11 2.88
CA ILE A 638 7.24 -10.00 3.72
C ILE A 638 6.51 -11.35 3.89
N PRO A 639 7.03 -12.47 3.34
CA PRO A 639 6.44 -13.80 3.54
C PRO A 639 6.56 -14.20 5.01
N ASN A 640 5.74 -15.13 5.49
CA ASN A 640 5.75 -15.58 6.90
C ASN A 640 5.54 -14.47 7.96
N ALA A 641 5.39 -13.19 7.60
CA ALA A 641 5.13 -12.12 8.54
C ALA A 641 3.63 -11.91 8.81
N THR A 642 3.28 -11.54 10.04
CA THR A 642 1.90 -11.34 10.49
C THR A 642 1.77 -10.01 11.21
N ALA A 643 0.83 -9.17 10.79
CA ALA A 643 0.55 -7.89 11.44
C ALA A 643 -0.39 -8.08 12.64
N VAL A 644 -0.07 -7.46 13.77
CA VAL A 644 -0.86 -7.50 15.00
C VAL A 644 -1.02 -6.10 15.57
N GLN A 645 -2.21 -5.75 16.02
CA GLN A 645 -2.40 -4.54 16.82
C GLN A 645 -2.08 -4.86 18.30
N LEU A 646 -1.14 -4.11 18.88
CA LEU A 646 -0.69 -4.25 20.26
C LEU A 646 -0.43 -2.87 20.87
N ASP A 647 -1.14 -2.55 21.94
CA ASP A 647 -0.77 -1.45 22.82
C ASP A 647 0.22 -1.97 23.88
N VAL A 648 1.39 -1.33 23.96
CA VAL A 648 2.46 -1.64 24.93
C VAL A 648 2.26 -0.92 26.27
N MET A 649 1.36 0.08 26.34
CA MET A 649 0.95 0.73 27.58
C MET A 649 -0.15 -0.07 28.30
N ASP A 650 -0.88 -0.91 27.57
CA ASP A 650 -1.78 -1.92 28.13
C ASP A 650 -0.96 -3.11 28.66
N HIS A 651 -0.72 -3.11 29.98
CA HIS A 651 -0.03 -4.20 30.66
C HIS A 651 -0.74 -5.56 30.52
N GLU A 652 -2.05 -5.62 30.31
CA GLU A 652 -2.78 -6.90 30.18
C GLU A 652 -2.60 -7.50 28.79
N SER A 653 -2.74 -6.69 27.72
CA SER A 653 -2.39 -7.12 26.35
C SER A 653 -0.90 -7.45 26.20
N LEU A 654 -0.01 -6.64 26.79
CA LEU A 654 1.43 -6.91 26.76
C LEU A 654 1.76 -8.21 27.52
N CYS A 655 1.20 -8.41 28.72
CA CYS A 655 1.38 -9.66 29.46
C CYS A 655 0.75 -10.86 28.75
N LYS A 656 -0.22 -10.68 27.84
CA LYS A 656 -0.81 -11.78 27.05
C LYS A 656 0.12 -12.26 25.92
N TYR A 657 0.85 -11.37 25.26
CA TYR A 657 1.88 -11.76 24.27
C TYR A 657 3.21 -12.17 24.91
N ILE A 658 3.53 -11.63 26.09
CA ILE A 658 4.74 -11.97 26.87
C ILE A 658 4.49 -13.10 27.89
N SER A 659 3.26 -13.65 27.97
CA SER A 659 2.85 -14.54 29.06
C SER A 659 3.80 -15.73 29.24
N GLN A 660 4.43 -15.76 30.41
CA GLN A 660 5.61 -16.56 30.80
C GLN A 660 6.95 -15.96 30.29
N LEU A 661 7.59 -15.18 31.18
CA LEU A 661 8.91 -14.52 31.08
C LEU A 661 10.11 -15.48 30.97
N LYS A 662 10.04 -16.47 30.07
CA LYS A 662 11.12 -17.39 29.71
C LYS A 662 11.40 -17.31 28.21
N LYS A 663 11.72 -16.10 27.74
CA LYS A 663 12.04 -15.77 26.36
C LYS A 663 13.26 -14.86 26.33
N HIS A 664 14.12 -15.05 25.34
CA HIS A 664 15.24 -14.15 25.08
C HIS A 664 14.72 -12.80 24.56
N LEU A 665 15.51 -11.75 24.74
CA LEU A 665 15.21 -10.40 24.25
C LEU A 665 16.40 -9.89 23.43
N VAL A 666 16.13 -9.21 22.32
CA VAL A 666 17.14 -8.49 21.54
C VAL A 666 16.71 -7.04 21.39
N THR A 667 17.66 -6.10 21.51
CA THR A 667 17.39 -4.67 21.28
C THR A 667 18.59 -3.98 20.64
N ALA A 668 18.32 -3.02 19.75
CA ALA A 668 19.31 -2.10 19.19
C ALA A 668 19.61 -0.90 20.12
N SER A 669 19.13 -0.94 21.36
CA SER A 669 19.33 0.12 22.37
C SER A 669 20.53 -0.17 23.27
N TYR A 670 21.09 0.89 23.85
CA TYR A 670 22.13 0.84 24.87
C TYR A 670 21.72 -0.02 26.08
N VAL A 671 22.65 -0.82 26.61
CA VAL A 671 22.50 -1.53 27.89
C VAL A 671 22.92 -0.58 29.01
N ASP A 672 21.95 0.06 29.65
CA ASP A 672 22.16 0.93 30.81
C ASP A 672 22.25 0.15 32.14
N ASP A 673 22.40 0.87 33.26
CA ASP A 673 22.47 0.26 34.60
C ASP A 673 21.17 -0.48 34.99
N SER A 674 20.02 -0.03 34.49
CA SER A 674 18.72 -0.65 34.78
C SER A 674 18.55 -1.99 34.07
N MET A 675 19.02 -2.07 32.82
CA MET A 675 19.08 -3.32 32.05
C MET A 675 20.17 -4.25 32.60
N SER A 676 21.34 -3.71 32.95
CA SER A 676 22.44 -4.46 33.57
C SER A 676 22.02 -5.12 34.90
N ALA A 677 21.19 -4.45 35.71
CA ALA A 677 20.64 -4.99 36.96
C ALA A 677 19.69 -6.20 36.77
N LEU A 678 19.32 -6.55 35.53
CA LEU A 678 18.54 -7.74 35.22
C LEU A 678 19.41 -8.98 34.99
N ASP A 679 20.74 -8.87 34.95
CA ASP A 679 21.66 -9.95 34.58
C ASP A 679 21.48 -11.24 35.41
N ASP A 680 21.55 -11.15 36.74
CA ASP A 680 21.33 -12.30 37.63
C ASP A 680 19.93 -12.91 37.47
N ARG A 681 18.92 -12.08 37.19
CA ARG A 681 17.53 -12.53 36.98
C ARG A 681 17.37 -13.24 35.63
N ALA A 682 18.03 -12.76 34.60
CA ALA A 682 18.07 -13.38 33.28
C ALA A 682 18.83 -14.72 33.32
N LYS A 683 19.98 -14.78 34.03
CA LYS A 683 20.70 -16.02 34.33
C LYS A 683 19.84 -17.03 35.09
N ALA A 684 19.16 -16.61 36.16
CA ALA A 684 18.28 -17.46 36.94
C ALA A 684 17.03 -17.96 36.18
N ALA A 685 16.62 -17.25 35.13
CA ALA A 685 15.51 -17.63 34.26
C ALA A 685 15.93 -18.46 33.03
N ASP A 686 17.24 -18.72 32.84
CA ASP A 686 17.85 -19.32 31.64
C ASP A 686 17.50 -18.58 30.35
N ILE A 687 17.59 -17.23 30.38
CA ILE A 687 17.39 -16.37 29.22
C ILE A 687 18.60 -15.47 28.97
N THR A 688 18.62 -14.90 27.78
CA THR A 688 19.63 -13.93 27.34
C THR A 688 18.93 -12.64 26.91
N ILE A 689 19.40 -11.51 27.41
CA ILE A 689 19.02 -10.17 26.97
C ILE A 689 20.21 -9.62 26.20
N LEU A 690 20.16 -9.67 24.87
CA LEU A 690 21.21 -9.17 24.00
C LEU A 690 20.89 -7.74 23.58
N GLY A 691 21.49 -6.77 24.27
CA GLY A 691 21.37 -5.37 23.91
C GLY A 691 22.40 -4.94 22.87
N GLU A 692 22.34 -3.66 22.50
CA GLU A 692 23.32 -3.02 21.62
C GLU A 692 23.47 -3.70 20.24
N MET A 693 22.41 -4.33 19.70
CA MET A 693 22.41 -4.95 18.36
C MET A 693 21.87 -4.01 17.28
N GLY A 694 22.54 -2.88 17.03
CA GLY A 694 22.22 -1.94 15.96
C GLY A 694 23.44 -1.54 15.13
N LEU A 695 23.48 -0.30 14.64
CA LEU A 695 24.63 0.31 13.97
C LEU A 695 25.65 0.86 14.99
N ASP A 696 25.17 1.82 15.78
CA ASP A 696 25.85 2.55 16.85
C ASP A 696 24.77 2.80 17.93
N PRO A 697 24.65 1.93 18.94
CA PRO A 697 25.57 0.83 19.27
C PRO A 697 25.27 -0.45 18.46
N GLY A 698 26.32 -1.15 18.02
CA GLY A 698 26.26 -2.53 17.51
C GLY A 698 27.37 -2.91 16.54
N ILE A 699 27.23 -2.66 15.24
CA ILE A 699 28.29 -2.96 14.24
C ILE A 699 29.61 -2.31 14.65
N ASP A 700 29.54 -1.12 15.27
CA ASP A 700 30.71 -0.45 15.82
C ASP A 700 31.41 -1.27 16.93
N HIS A 701 30.66 -1.89 17.86
CA HIS A 701 31.21 -2.75 18.90
C HIS A 701 31.83 -4.02 18.31
N MET A 702 31.14 -4.63 17.34
CA MET A 702 31.60 -5.85 16.68
C MET A 702 32.94 -5.64 15.95
N LEU A 703 33.03 -4.59 15.11
CA LEU A 703 34.26 -4.25 14.38
C LEU A 703 35.41 -3.89 15.32
N ALA A 704 35.13 -3.11 16.38
CA ALA A 704 36.14 -2.72 17.36
C ALA A 704 36.73 -3.96 18.04
N MET A 705 35.87 -4.84 18.58
CA MET A 705 36.31 -6.04 19.30
C MET A 705 36.99 -7.07 18.40
N LYS A 706 36.60 -7.19 17.13
CA LYS A 706 37.32 -8.05 16.18
C LYS A 706 38.79 -7.63 16.04
N MET A 707 39.05 -6.34 15.76
CA MET A 707 40.41 -5.83 15.60
C MET A 707 41.21 -5.86 16.91
N ILE A 708 40.60 -5.43 18.03
CA ILE A 708 41.23 -5.46 19.37
C ILE A 708 41.65 -6.88 19.74
N ASN A 709 40.75 -7.86 19.61
CA ASN A 709 41.04 -9.25 19.96
C ASN A 709 42.08 -9.88 19.01
N GLN A 710 42.08 -9.55 17.71
CA GLN A 710 43.12 -10.00 16.78
C GLN A 710 44.51 -9.45 17.13
N ALA A 711 44.60 -8.17 17.53
CA ALA A 711 45.81 -7.55 18.04
C ALA A 711 46.29 -8.23 19.34
N HIS A 712 45.39 -8.38 20.33
CA HIS A 712 45.68 -9.02 21.62
C HIS A 712 46.15 -10.48 21.48
N VAL A 713 45.54 -11.27 20.58
CA VAL A 713 45.98 -12.66 20.28
C VAL A 713 47.43 -12.69 19.76
N ARG A 714 47.83 -11.67 19.00
CA ARG A 714 49.21 -11.46 18.53
C ARG A 714 50.11 -10.79 19.58
N LYS A 715 49.61 -10.57 20.81
CA LYS A 715 50.24 -9.83 21.92
C LYS A 715 50.49 -8.34 21.67
N GLY A 716 49.80 -7.74 20.69
CA GLY A 716 49.78 -6.30 20.51
C GLY A 716 49.06 -5.61 21.67
N ILE A 717 49.43 -4.36 21.92
CA ILE A 717 48.86 -3.48 22.95
C ILE A 717 48.14 -2.33 22.25
N ILE A 718 46.87 -2.08 22.57
CA ILE A 718 46.10 -1.00 21.95
C ILE A 718 46.54 0.34 22.56
N LYS A 719 47.10 1.24 21.74
CA LYS A 719 47.56 2.58 22.16
C LYS A 719 46.55 3.68 21.90
N SER A 720 45.71 3.52 20.88
CA SER A 720 44.62 4.42 20.53
C SER A 720 43.43 3.65 20.01
N PHE A 721 42.23 4.01 20.43
CA PHE A 721 40.96 3.60 19.83
C PHE A 721 40.14 4.85 19.51
N THR A 722 39.84 5.04 18.22
CA THR A 722 39.06 6.16 17.72
C THR A 722 37.95 5.64 16.82
N SER A 723 36.72 6.08 17.07
CA SER A 723 35.53 5.64 16.34
C SER A 723 34.66 6.82 15.90
N TYR A 724 34.19 6.75 14.66
CA TYR A 724 33.41 7.77 14.00
C TYR A 724 32.19 7.16 13.31
N CYS A 725 30.98 7.62 13.62
CA CYS A 725 29.76 7.13 12.97
C CYS A 725 28.84 8.27 12.52
N GLY A 726 28.32 8.22 11.29
CA GLY A 726 27.44 9.24 10.75
C GLY A 726 26.35 8.67 9.85
N ALA A 727 25.11 9.06 10.15
CA ALA A 727 23.98 8.95 9.24
C ALA A 727 23.79 10.29 8.54
N LEU A 728 24.03 10.32 7.23
CA LEU A 728 24.16 11.53 6.44
C LEU A 728 23.36 11.38 5.15
N PRO A 729 22.99 12.48 4.46
CA PRO A 729 22.65 12.36 3.05
C PRO A 729 23.88 11.88 2.27
N SER A 730 23.66 11.12 1.20
CA SER A 730 24.71 10.89 0.20
C SER A 730 25.26 12.23 -0.31
N PRO A 731 26.52 12.32 -0.80
CA PRO A 731 27.09 13.59 -1.27
C PRO A 731 26.24 14.32 -2.32
N ALA A 732 25.48 13.58 -3.15
CA ALA A 732 24.54 14.16 -4.11
C ALA A 732 23.27 14.73 -3.47
N ALA A 733 22.80 14.13 -2.36
CA ALA A 733 21.64 14.58 -1.58
C ALA A 733 21.97 15.62 -0.49
N ALA A 734 23.25 15.96 -0.28
CA ALA A 734 23.72 17.00 0.64
C ALA A 734 23.47 18.44 0.10
N ASN A 735 22.33 18.64 -0.55
CA ASN A 735 22.01 19.77 -1.43
C ASN A 735 21.32 20.96 -0.73
N ASN A 736 21.57 21.16 0.57
CA ASN A 736 20.99 22.23 1.37
C ASN A 736 22.06 22.93 2.24
N PRO A 737 21.79 24.14 2.80
CA PRO A 737 22.80 24.91 3.54
C PRO A 737 23.38 24.22 4.79
N LEU A 738 22.67 23.26 5.37
CA LEU A 738 23.11 22.46 6.52
C LEU A 738 23.81 21.16 6.10
N ALA A 739 23.83 20.85 4.80
CA ALA A 739 24.31 19.59 4.21
C ALA A 739 23.71 18.32 4.87
N TYR A 740 22.52 18.42 5.47
CA TYR A 740 21.94 17.35 6.28
C TYR A 740 20.46 17.13 5.93
N LYS A 741 19.98 15.89 6.06
CA LYS A 741 18.57 15.52 5.85
C LYS A 741 18.14 14.47 6.87
N PHE A 742 16.88 14.55 7.28
CA PHE A 742 16.34 13.75 8.38
C PHE A 742 15.71 12.44 7.88
N SER A 743 16.32 11.32 8.27
CA SER A 743 15.74 9.97 8.17
C SER A 743 15.00 9.54 9.45
N TRP A 744 15.01 10.40 10.48
CA TRP A 744 14.43 10.23 11.82
C TRP A 744 14.12 11.61 12.43
N SER A 745 13.35 11.69 13.53
CA SER A 745 12.82 12.96 14.06
C SER A 745 13.90 14.02 14.34
N PRO A 746 13.77 15.26 13.81
CA PRO A 746 14.69 16.36 14.09
C PRO A 746 14.80 16.72 15.57
N ALA A 747 13.72 16.54 16.34
CA ALA A 747 13.71 16.79 17.78
C ALA A 747 14.76 15.92 18.50
N GLY A 748 14.88 14.64 18.11
CA GLY A 748 15.90 13.75 18.66
C GLY A 748 17.31 14.15 18.25
N ALA A 749 17.50 14.58 17.01
CA ALA A 749 18.79 15.03 16.50
C ALA A 749 19.30 16.30 17.18
N ILE A 750 18.45 17.32 17.32
CA ILE A 750 18.78 18.58 18.00
C ILE A 750 19.15 18.32 19.47
N ARG A 751 18.39 17.45 20.16
CA ARG A 751 18.70 17.02 21.53
C ARG A 751 20.01 16.26 21.60
N SER A 752 20.28 15.36 20.65
CA SER A 752 21.54 14.60 20.62
C SER A 752 22.77 15.50 20.49
N GLY A 753 22.67 16.57 19.69
CA GLY A 753 23.70 17.59 19.54
C GLY A 753 23.83 18.57 20.71
N ARG A 754 23.11 18.35 21.82
CA ARG A 754 23.26 19.07 23.10
C ARG A 754 23.57 18.13 24.28
N ASN A 755 23.90 16.87 24.04
CA ASN A 755 24.36 15.97 25.09
C ASN A 755 25.81 16.30 25.48
N PRO A 756 26.19 16.35 26.76
CA PRO A 756 27.59 16.46 27.15
C PRO A 756 28.38 15.22 26.70
N ALA A 757 29.66 15.42 26.40
CA ALA A 757 30.55 14.36 25.95
C ALA A 757 31.84 14.27 26.78
N ILE A 758 32.35 13.07 27.00
CA ILE A 758 33.54 12.79 27.82
C ILE A 758 34.36 11.71 27.12
N TYR A 759 35.66 11.91 26.91
CA TYR A 759 36.53 10.95 26.22
C TYR A 759 37.98 11.01 26.72
N LYS A 760 38.79 10.01 26.38
CA LYS A 760 40.22 9.98 26.68
C LYS A 760 41.00 10.34 25.42
N SER A 761 41.96 11.24 25.49
CA SER A 761 42.84 11.59 24.38
C SER A 761 44.27 11.79 24.88
N HIS A 762 45.22 11.04 24.31
CA HIS A 762 46.65 11.08 24.67
C HIS A 762 46.95 10.99 26.18
N GLY A 763 46.11 10.25 26.92
CA GLY A 763 46.20 10.04 28.37
C GLY A 763 45.28 10.94 29.20
N GLU A 764 44.79 12.06 28.67
CA GLU A 764 43.97 13.03 29.39
C GLU A 764 42.46 12.77 29.18
N ILE A 765 41.65 13.09 30.21
CA ILE A 765 40.18 13.04 30.10
C ILE A 765 39.66 14.41 29.69
N VAL A 766 39.08 14.48 28.49
CA VAL A 766 38.44 15.69 27.95
C VAL A 766 36.95 15.64 28.26
N ASN A 767 36.41 16.75 28.75
CA ASN A 767 34.98 16.94 28.99
C ASN A 767 34.48 18.09 28.10
N VAL A 768 33.37 17.87 27.40
CA VAL A 768 32.69 18.85 26.55
C VAL A 768 31.28 19.05 27.10
N ASP A 769 30.95 20.29 27.44
CA ASP A 769 29.62 20.65 27.90
C ASP A 769 28.58 20.54 26.77
N GLY A 770 27.34 20.15 27.12
CA GLY A 770 26.26 19.94 26.16
C GLY A 770 25.92 21.19 25.35
N ASP A 771 25.96 22.39 25.94
CA ASP A 771 25.69 23.64 25.23
C ASP A 771 26.86 24.08 24.34
N SER A 772 28.05 23.52 24.55
CA SER A 772 29.25 23.75 23.74
C SER A 772 29.51 22.65 22.71
N LEU A 773 28.67 21.60 22.65
CA LEU A 773 28.95 20.42 21.83
C LEU A 773 29.09 20.75 20.34
N TYR A 774 28.20 21.58 19.79
CA TYR A 774 28.28 22.01 18.39
C TYR A 774 29.55 22.81 18.06
N ASP A 775 30.07 23.60 19.01
CA ASP A 775 31.32 24.36 18.83
C ASP A 775 32.57 23.48 19.00
N SER A 776 32.43 22.26 19.54
CA SER A 776 33.50 21.27 19.66
C SER A 776 33.74 20.44 18.39
N ALA A 777 33.03 20.73 17.30
CA ALA A 777 33.17 20.05 16.03
C ALA A 777 34.60 20.18 15.46
N VAL A 778 35.28 19.05 15.24
CA VAL A 778 36.63 19.02 14.64
C VAL A 778 36.54 18.46 13.22
N LYS A 779 37.21 19.09 12.25
CA LYS A 779 37.27 18.61 10.86
C LYS A 779 38.01 17.28 10.80
N VAL A 780 37.41 16.30 10.12
CA VAL A 780 37.98 14.94 9.95
C VAL A 780 38.11 14.63 8.46
N ARG A 781 39.16 13.90 8.10
CA ARG A 781 39.35 13.32 6.77
C ARG A 781 39.77 11.87 6.97
N ILE A 782 38.94 10.95 6.50
CA ILE A 782 39.25 9.52 6.52
C ILE A 782 40.23 9.26 5.36
N PRO A 783 41.42 8.67 5.60
CA PRO A 783 42.48 8.56 4.60
C PRO A 783 42.05 7.86 3.29
N ASP A 784 41.25 6.80 3.41
CA ASP A 784 40.74 6.03 2.27
C ASP A 784 39.50 6.66 1.61
N LEU A 785 38.92 7.73 2.21
CA LEU A 785 37.75 8.47 1.74
C LEU A 785 38.00 10.01 1.73
N PRO A 786 39.10 10.51 1.14
CA PRO A 786 39.56 11.89 1.32
C PRO A 786 38.67 12.95 0.67
N ALA A 787 37.79 12.53 -0.25
CA ALA A 787 36.81 13.39 -0.91
C ALA A 787 35.65 13.82 0.02
N PHE A 788 35.44 13.12 1.14
CA PHE A 788 34.38 13.45 2.09
C PHE A 788 34.81 14.59 3.01
N ALA A 789 34.20 15.76 2.82
CA ALA A 789 34.41 16.93 3.67
C ALA A 789 33.64 16.79 4.99
N LEU A 790 34.21 16.05 5.94
CA LEU A 790 33.59 15.72 7.21
C LEU A 790 34.09 16.56 8.38
N GLU A 791 33.27 16.57 9.42
CA GLU A 791 33.60 16.97 10.78
C GLU A 791 33.01 15.98 11.78
N CYS A 792 33.52 16.00 13.00
CA CYS A 792 33.14 15.09 14.07
C CYS A 792 32.76 15.87 15.33
N LEU A 793 31.59 15.55 15.87
CA LEU A 793 31.12 15.94 17.20
C LEU A 793 31.41 14.81 18.19
N PRO A 794 32.08 15.04 19.33
CA PRO A 794 32.25 14.00 20.36
C PRO A 794 30.91 13.42 20.83
N ASN A 795 30.82 12.10 21.06
CA ASN A 795 29.55 11.42 21.34
C ASN A 795 29.51 10.85 22.77
N ARG A 796 28.71 11.48 23.64
CA ARG A 796 28.41 11.02 25.02
C ARG A 796 29.70 10.61 25.78
N ASN A 797 29.62 9.62 26.66
CA ASN A 797 30.76 9.15 27.44
C ASN A 797 31.49 7.99 26.72
N SER A 798 32.62 8.30 26.09
CA SER A 798 33.51 7.33 25.44
C SER A 798 34.33 6.51 26.45
N LEU A 799 34.54 6.98 27.68
CA LEU A 799 35.39 6.29 28.67
C LEU A 799 34.85 4.91 29.06
N VAL A 800 33.53 4.71 28.97
CA VAL A 800 32.87 3.42 29.24
C VAL A 800 33.45 2.33 28.34
N TYR A 801 33.79 2.65 27.09
CA TYR A 801 34.34 1.70 26.12
C TYR A 801 35.75 1.23 26.43
N GLY A 802 36.52 2.00 27.20
CA GLY A 802 37.79 1.51 27.76
C GLY A 802 37.58 0.25 28.61
N LYS A 803 36.55 0.26 29.46
CA LYS A 803 36.20 -0.90 30.31
C LYS A 803 35.57 -2.01 29.49
N VAL A 804 34.58 -1.65 28.66
CA VAL A 804 33.78 -2.61 27.88
C VAL A 804 34.65 -3.38 26.87
N TYR A 805 35.67 -2.75 26.28
CA TYR A 805 36.58 -3.41 25.34
C TYR A 805 37.88 -3.93 25.98
N GLY A 806 38.06 -3.80 27.29
CA GLY A 806 39.28 -4.25 27.98
C GLY A 806 40.55 -3.41 27.72
N ILE A 807 40.43 -2.24 27.08
CA ILE A 807 41.57 -1.40 26.68
C ILE A 807 41.84 -0.19 27.61
N GLN A 808 41.09 -0.01 28.71
CA GLN A 808 41.14 1.17 29.58
C GLN A 808 42.57 1.56 30.02
N ASP A 809 43.33 0.53 30.40
CA ASP A 809 44.61 0.65 31.10
C ASP A 809 45.81 0.69 30.14
N GLU A 810 45.59 0.35 28.85
CA GLU A 810 46.60 0.40 27.79
C GLU A 810 46.40 1.55 26.80
N ALA A 811 45.15 1.83 26.40
CA ALA A 811 44.85 2.85 25.40
C ALA A 811 45.00 4.26 25.98
N SER A 812 45.89 5.05 25.38
CA SER A 812 46.06 6.47 25.70
C SER A 812 44.88 7.31 25.19
N THR A 813 44.28 6.91 24.06
CA THR A 813 43.11 7.56 23.44
C THR A 813 41.96 6.57 23.34
N ILE A 814 40.77 7.00 23.77
CA ILE A 814 39.51 6.26 23.68
C ILE A 814 38.43 7.29 23.32
N PHE A 815 38.09 7.35 22.04
CA PHE A 815 37.20 8.36 21.46
C PHE A 815 36.08 7.73 20.63
N ARG A 816 34.85 8.19 20.82
CA ARG A 816 33.71 7.94 19.93
C ARG A 816 33.08 9.28 19.54
N GLY A 817 32.72 9.43 18.27
CA GLY A 817 32.18 10.67 17.74
C GLY A 817 31.18 10.48 16.59
N THR A 818 30.33 11.47 16.42
CA THR A 818 29.29 11.53 15.41
C THR A 818 29.75 12.37 14.22
N LEU A 819 29.79 11.77 13.04
CA LEU A 819 30.17 12.46 11.79
C LEU A 819 29.05 13.34 11.25
N ARG A 820 29.45 14.49 10.71
CA ARG A 820 28.64 15.45 9.93
C ARG A 820 29.45 15.94 8.73
N TYR A 821 28.79 16.59 7.78
CA TYR A 821 29.52 17.36 6.76
C TYR A 821 30.00 18.68 7.35
N GLU A 822 31.13 19.16 6.84
CA GLU A 822 31.85 20.33 7.35
C GLU A 822 31.00 21.62 7.33
N GLY A 823 30.92 22.28 8.48
CA GLY A 823 30.12 23.48 8.73
C GLY A 823 28.80 23.23 9.46
N PHE A 824 28.39 21.98 9.69
CA PHE A 824 27.15 21.64 10.39
C PHE A 824 27.15 22.18 11.84
N GLY A 825 28.19 21.91 12.61
CA GLY A 825 28.35 22.34 14.01
C GLY A 825 28.38 23.86 14.15
N GLU A 826 29.16 24.55 13.30
CA GLU A 826 29.19 26.00 13.23
C GLU A 826 27.78 26.63 13.04
N ILE A 827 27.00 26.06 12.11
CA ILE A 827 25.62 26.49 11.84
C ILE A 827 24.73 26.18 13.04
N MET A 828 24.68 24.93 13.49
CA MET A 828 23.79 24.48 14.56
C MET A 828 24.08 25.18 15.90
N GLY A 829 25.35 25.40 16.26
CA GLY A 829 25.74 26.20 17.43
C GLY A 829 25.28 27.65 17.32
N THR A 830 25.30 28.22 16.10
CA THR A 830 24.76 29.57 15.85
C THR A 830 23.23 29.60 15.98
N LEU A 831 22.51 28.60 15.44
CA LEU A 831 21.05 28.47 15.62
C LEU A 831 20.67 28.27 17.10
N ALA A 832 21.47 27.50 17.85
CA ALA A 832 21.30 27.32 19.29
C ALA A 832 21.43 28.64 20.05
N ARG A 833 22.46 29.45 19.75
CA ARG A 833 22.69 30.76 20.37
C ARG A 833 21.60 31.80 20.05
N ILE A 834 20.95 31.71 18.90
CA ILE A 834 19.77 32.52 18.54
C ILE A 834 18.54 32.13 19.39
N GLY A 835 18.53 30.94 20.00
CA GLY A 835 17.43 30.42 20.81
C GLY A 835 16.42 29.56 20.04
N LEU A 836 16.71 29.18 18.79
CA LEU A 836 15.84 28.32 17.98
C LEU A 836 15.61 26.92 18.58
N PHE A 837 16.49 26.48 19.49
CA PHE A 837 16.37 25.20 20.19
C PHE A 837 15.86 25.34 21.65
N ASN A 838 15.26 26.48 22.00
CA ASN A 838 14.65 26.69 23.31
C ASN A 838 13.31 25.97 23.41
N THR A 839 13.18 25.09 24.41
CA THR A 839 11.99 24.27 24.67
C THR A 839 10.94 24.96 25.55
N GLU A 840 11.26 26.10 26.16
CA GLU A 840 10.29 26.88 26.93
C GLU A 840 9.25 27.52 25.99
N SER A 841 7.98 27.54 26.42
CA SER A 841 6.91 28.10 25.59
C SER A 841 7.07 29.62 25.43
N HIS A 842 7.24 30.07 24.19
CA HIS A 842 7.58 31.45 23.86
C HIS A 842 6.36 32.38 24.00
N PRO A 843 6.46 33.57 24.64
CA PRO A 843 5.31 34.46 24.87
C PRO A 843 4.51 34.80 23.60
N VAL A 844 5.19 35.15 22.50
CA VAL A 844 4.56 35.48 21.21
C VAL A 844 3.76 34.32 20.58
N LEU A 845 4.00 33.06 20.99
CA LEU A 845 3.23 31.90 20.55
C LEU A 845 1.95 31.68 21.40
N ARG A 846 1.72 32.47 22.46
CA ARG A 846 0.54 32.37 23.34
C ARG A 846 -0.56 33.39 23.00
N CYS A 847 -0.38 34.21 21.98
CA CYS A 847 -1.37 35.19 21.52
C CYS A 847 -2.56 34.49 20.82
N GLU A 848 -3.76 35.08 20.91
CA GLU A 848 -4.97 34.57 20.23
C GLU A 848 -4.80 34.59 18.70
N GLN A 849 -4.10 35.60 18.17
CA GLN A 849 -3.63 35.63 16.80
C GLN A 849 -2.23 35.01 16.73
N ARG A 850 -2.04 34.03 15.86
CA ARG A 850 -0.73 33.35 15.68
C ARG A 850 0.24 34.24 14.91
N PRO A 851 1.53 34.33 15.32
CA PRO A 851 2.52 35.10 14.57
C PRO A 851 2.91 34.37 13.27
N THR A 852 3.39 35.14 12.29
CA THR A 852 4.04 34.56 11.11
C THR A 852 5.44 34.03 11.45
N PHE A 853 5.98 33.11 10.65
CA PHE A 853 7.37 32.66 10.84
C PHE A 853 8.36 33.83 10.83
N LYS A 854 8.17 34.81 9.92
CA LYS A 854 8.94 36.05 9.89
C LYS A 854 8.81 36.85 11.20
N THR A 855 7.60 37.06 11.70
CA THR A 855 7.36 37.78 12.97
C THR A 855 8.06 37.09 14.14
N PHE A 856 8.04 35.76 14.17
CA PHE A 856 8.74 34.96 15.17
C PHE A 856 10.27 35.05 15.04
N LEU A 857 10.80 35.07 13.81
CA LEU A 857 12.23 35.30 13.56
C LEU A 857 12.67 36.71 13.99
N CYS A 858 11.86 37.74 13.73
CA CYS A 858 12.12 39.12 14.18
C CYS A 858 12.31 39.20 15.69
N GLU A 859 11.44 38.52 16.44
CA GLU A 859 11.45 38.48 17.91
C GLU A 859 12.71 37.78 18.43
N LEU A 860 13.03 36.58 17.92
CA LEU A 860 14.25 35.84 18.30
C LEU A 860 15.53 36.64 18.01
N LEU A 861 15.57 37.32 16.85
CA LEU A 861 16.68 38.18 16.45
C LEU A 861 16.58 39.63 16.98
N LYS A 862 15.62 39.95 17.87
CA LYS A 862 15.47 41.27 18.51
C LYS A 862 15.49 42.44 17.52
N PHE A 863 14.70 42.37 16.46
CA PHE A 863 14.44 43.50 15.56
C PHE A 863 13.51 44.50 16.24
N ASP A 864 13.82 45.80 16.15
CA ASP A 864 13.04 46.85 16.80
C ASP A 864 11.70 47.05 16.09
N GLY A 865 10.59 46.78 16.78
CA GLY A 865 9.23 46.70 16.22
C GLY A 865 8.59 48.02 15.77
N GLN A 866 9.37 49.06 15.47
CA GLN A 866 8.86 50.37 15.00
C GLN A 866 9.04 50.61 13.48
N ASN A 867 9.51 49.61 12.73
CA ASN A 867 9.70 49.68 11.25
C ASN A 867 9.72 48.27 10.59
N LEU A 868 8.78 47.40 10.94
CA LEU A 868 8.67 46.05 10.31
C LEU A 868 7.69 46.02 9.12
N ASP A 869 7.09 47.17 8.83
CA ASP A 869 5.91 47.47 8.02
C ASP A 869 6.13 47.34 6.48
N GLY A 870 7.09 46.50 6.07
CA GLY A 870 7.43 46.28 4.66
C GLY A 870 8.87 45.80 4.40
N VAL A 871 9.71 45.68 5.43
CA VAL A 871 11.12 45.24 5.26
C VAL A 871 11.18 43.77 4.82
N LEU A 872 11.88 43.52 3.71
CA LEU A 872 12.29 42.18 3.28
C LEU A 872 13.43 41.71 4.18
N LEU A 873 13.21 40.63 4.93
CA LEU A 873 14.26 40.00 5.75
C LEU A 873 15.14 39.13 4.86
N GLY A 874 16.18 39.75 4.31
CA GLY A 874 17.16 39.10 3.45
C GLY A 874 18.30 38.43 4.23
N GLU A 875 19.18 37.78 3.46
CA GLU A 875 20.37 37.09 3.99
C GLU A 875 21.31 38.06 4.70
N GLN A 876 21.42 39.30 4.21
CA GLN A 876 22.36 40.30 4.73
C GLN A 876 21.90 40.81 6.10
N GLU A 877 20.63 41.18 6.24
CA GLU A 877 20.02 41.69 7.47
C GLU A 877 20.08 40.64 8.59
N ILE A 878 19.77 39.38 8.27
CA ILE A 878 19.87 38.26 9.22
C ILE A 878 21.34 38.03 9.60
N THR A 879 22.27 38.03 8.64
CA THR A 879 23.72 37.87 8.90
C THR A 879 24.24 38.97 9.83
N GLU A 880 23.92 40.22 9.56
CA GLU A 880 24.38 41.37 10.35
C GLU A 880 23.80 41.34 11.76
N LYS A 881 22.54 40.94 11.93
CA LYS A 881 21.93 40.81 13.27
C LYS A 881 22.54 39.65 14.07
N ILE A 882 22.82 38.50 13.45
CA ILE A 882 23.53 37.36 14.07
C ILE A 882 24.91 37.78 14.61
N VAL A 883 25.67 38.55 13.82
CA VAL A 883 26.99 39.08 14.23
C VAL A 883 26.84 40.13 15.34
N THR A 884 25.90 41.07 15.20
CA THR A 884 25.67 42.18 16.15
C THR A 884 25.24 41.66 17.53
N LEU A 885 24.44 40.60 17.58
CA LEU A 885 24.03 39.95 18.83
C LEU A 885 25.11 39.05 19.45
N GLY A 886 26.26 38.90 18.80
CA GLY A 886 27.35 38.02 19.27
C GLY A 886 27.05 36.52 19.14
N HIS A 887 25.99 36.14 18.41
CA HIS A 887 25.63 34.73 18.19
C HIS A 887 26.62 33.99 17.27
N CYS A 888 27.45 34.72 16.53
CA CYS A 888 28.59 34.15 15.82
C CYS A 888 29.75 35.16 15.73
N LYS A 889 30.99 34.67 15.85
CA LYS A 889 32.21 35.48 15.71
C LYS A 889 32.67 35.60 14.26
N GLU A 890 32.37 34.61 13.41
CA GLU A 890 32.82 34.57 12.03
C GLU A 890 31.69 34.96 11.07
N LYS A 891 31.93 35.99 10.24
CA LYS A 891 30.93 36.46 9.27
C LYS A 891 30.56 35.37 8.24
N GLY A 892 31.51 34.48 7.90
CA GLY A 892 31.25 33.34 6.99
C GLY A 892 30.22 32.36 7.55
N THR A 893 30.38 31.96 8.81
CA THR A 893 29.41 31.12 9.53
C THR A 893 28.07 31.82 9.71
N ALA A 894 28.06 33.12 10.05
CA ALA A 894 26.82 33.89 10.14
C ALA A 894 26.02 33.90 8.82
N VAL A 895 26.70 33.99 7.66
CA VAL A 895 26.08 33.85 6.33
C VAL A 895 25.50 32.44 6.12
N LYS A 896 26.22 31.37 6.48
CA LYS A 896 25.69 29.99 6.39
C LYS A 896 24.45 29.81 7.27
N ALA A 897 24.46 30.35 8.49
CA ALA A 897 23.33 30.32 9.41
C ALA A 897 22.12 31.11 8.85
N ALA A 898 22.33 32.31 8.32
CA ALA A 898 21.30 33.10 7.65
C ALA A 898 20.67 32.36 6.46
N LYS A 899 21.49 31.74 5.61
CA LYS A 899 21.02 30.86 4.50
C LYS A 899 20.20 29.68 5.01
N THR A 900 20.59 29.08 6.13
CA THR A 900 19.85 27.96 6.74
C THR A 900 18.49 28.43 7.28
N ILE A 901 18.43 29.57 7.95
CA ILE A 901 17.19 30.20 8.44
C ILE A 901 16.24 30.51 7.27
N ILE A 902 16.76 31.07 6.17
CA ILE A 902 15.97 31.35 4.96
C ILE A 902 15.47 30.06 4.30
N PHE A 903 16.34 29.05 4.14
CA PHE A 903 15.99 27.76 3.54
C PHE A 903 14.92 27.00 4.37
N LEU A 904 14.99 27.10 5.69
CA LEU A 904 13.96 26.59 6.61
C LEU A 904 12.67 27.42 6.59
N GLY A 905 12.58 28.48 5.79
CA GLY A 905 11.35 29.28 5.63
C GLY A 905 11.05 30.24 6.78
N PHE A 906 12.00 30.51 7.69
CA PHE A 906 11.74 31.42 8.83
C PHE A 906 11.52 32.89 8.42
N HIS A 907 11.74 33.23 7.16
CA HIS A 907 11.49 34.56 6.59
C HIS A 907 10.06 34.70 5.98
N GLU A 908 9.28 33.62 5.96
CA GLU A 908 7.96 33.58 5.31
C GLU A 908 6.86 34.24 6.17
N GLU A 909 5.89 34.86 5.50
CA GLU A 909 4.71 35.49 6.12
C GLU A 909 3.57 34.48 6.40
N THR A 910 3.86 33.19 6.41
CA THR A 910 2.90 32.13 6.77
C THR A 910 2.74 32.04 8.30
N GLU A 911 1.52 31.81 8.78
CA GLU A 911 1.25 31.67 10.22
C GLU A 911 1.86 30.38 10.79
N ILE A 912 2.38 30.45 12.02
CA ILE A 912 2.93 29.27 12.71
C ILE A 912 1.78 28.38 13.19
N PRO A 913 1.74 27.08 12.81
CA PRO A 913 0.69 26.14 13.19
C PRO A 913 0.42 26.11 14.70
N ALA A 914 -0.85 26.02 15.09
CA ALA A 914 -1.29 26.03 16.50
C ALA A 914 -0.69 24.89 17.36
N SER A 915 -0.16 23.83 16.73
CA SER A 915 0.55 22.74 17.41
C SER A 915 1.91 23.14 18.00
N CYS A 916 2.55 24.22 17.52
CA CYS A 916 3.87 24.64 17.98
C CYS A 916 3.78 25.61 19.18
N GLN A 917 4.44 25.29 20.30
CA GLN A 917 4.37 26.10 21.55
C GLN A 917 5.69 26.75 21.96
N SER A 918 6.83 26.23 21.49
CA SER A 918 8.20 26.68 21.77
C SER A 918 9.00 26.92 20.49
N ALA A 919 10.15 27.61 20.59
CA ALA A 919 11.05 27.80 19.45
C ALA A 919 11.58 26.47 18.89
N PHE A 920 11.82 25.50 19.79
CA PHE A 920 12.18 24.14 19.44
C PHE A 920 11.12 23.46 18.57
N ASP A 921 9.83 23.60 18.88
CA ASP A 921 8.74 22.98 18.09
C ASP A 921 8.64 23.60 16.70
N VAL A 922 8.70 24.93 16.60
CA VAL A 922 8.68 25.67 15.32
C VAL A 922 9.87 25.26 14.44
N THR A 923 11.04 25.09 15.04
CA THR A 923 12.25 24.66 14.33
C THR A 923 12.19 23.20 13.91
N CYS A 924 11.67 22.31 14.75
CA CYS A 924 11.43 20.91 14.37
C CYS A 924 10.44 20.83 13.20
N PHE A 925 9.31 21.52 13.27
CA PHE A 925 8.30 21.58 12.20
C PHE A 925 8.91 22.00 10.85
N ARG A 926 9.69 23.09 10.83
CA ARG A 926 10.38 23.54 9.62
C ARG A 926 11.47 22.59 9.13
N MET A 927 12.19 21.94 10.03
CA MET A 927 13.18 20.93 9.66
C MET A 927 12.54 19.65 9.10
N GLU A 928 11.39 19.22 9.62
CA GLU A 928 10.61 18.09 9.07
C GLU A 928 10.08 18.40 7.67
N GLU A 929 9.60 19.62 7.43
CA GLU A 929 9.08 20.06 6.13
C GLU A 929 10.19 20.25 5.08
N ARG A 930 11.32 20.88 5.45
CA ARG A 930 12.33 21.39 4.49
C ARG A 930 13.57 20.51 4.34
N LEU A 931 13.89 19.64 5.29
CA LEU A 931 15.10 18.79 5.29
C LEU A 931 14.76 17.30 5.16
N VAL A 932 13.69 16.99 4.41
CA VAL A 932 13.28 15.63 4.04
C VAL A 932 13.99 15.14 2.78
N TYR A 933 14.18 13.82 2.67
CA TYR A 933 14.65 13.15 1.46
C TYR A 933 13.52 13.07 0.41
N SER A 934 13.82 13.37 -0.85
CA SER A 934 12.98 12.94 -1.97
C SER A 934 13.13 11.43 -2.22
N SER A 935 12.25 10.85 -3.04
CA SER A 935 12.30 9.41 -3.36
C SER A 935 13.57 8.98 -4.13
N ALA A 936 14.19 9.91 -4.85
CA ALA A 936 15.43 9.73 -5.60
C ALA A 936 16.70 9.84 -4.72
N GLU A 937 16.58 10.47 -3.54
CA GLU A 937 17.73 10.82 -2.72
C GLU A 937 18.08 9.71 -1.73
N GLN A 938 19.33 9.27 -1.77
CA GLN A 938 19.84 8.24 -0.88
C GLN A 938 20.42 8.87 0.39
N ASP A 939 20.14 8.27 1.55
CA ASP A 939 20.97 8.43 2.74
C ASP A 939 22.24 7.58 2.61
N MET A 940 23.15 7.76 3.57
CA MET A 940 24.44 7.12 3.64
C MET A 940 24.79 6.92 5.12
N VAL A 941 25.26 5.72 5.46
CA VAL A 941 25.91 5.45 6.74
C VAL A 941 27.40 5.30 6.50
N LEU A 942 28.18 6.06 7.26
CA LEU A 942 29.63 5.95 7.31
C LEU A 942 30.06 5.70 8.75
N LEU A 943 30.61 4.53 9.00
CA LEU A 943 31.22 4.12 10.26
C LEU A 943 32.69 3.82 9.99
N HIS A 944 33.58 4.42 10.77
CA HIS A 944 35.03 4.29 10.61
C HIS A 944 35.71 4.19 11.97
N HIS A 945 36.57 3.20 12.12
CA HIS A 945 37.42 2.99 13.28
C HIS A 945 38.88 3.10 12.87
N GLU A 946 39.69 3.73 13.72
CA GLU A 946 41.15 3.67 13.66
C GLU A 946 41.68 3.19 15.01
N ILE A 947 42.49 2.14 14.98
CA ILE A 947 43.10 1.52 16.15
C ILE A 947 44.61 1.45 15.94
N GLU A 948 45.38 2.02 16.87
CA GLU A 948 46.83 1.94 16.87
C GLU A 948 47.29 0.79 17.79
N VAL A 949 48.09 -0.12 17.24
CA VAL A 949 48.57 -1.32 17.92
C VAL A 949 50.10 -1.31 17.98
N GLU A 950 50.68 -1.50 19.17
CA GLU A 950 52.13 -1.66 19.37
C GLU A 950 52.45 -3.10 19.75
N PHE A 951 53.40 -3.74 19.05
CA PHE A 951 53.78 -5.13 19.33
C PHE A 951 54.99 -5.27 20.26
N PRO A 952 55.18 -6.42 20.94
CA PRO A 952 56.21 -6.59 21.97
C PRO A 952 57.67 -6.53 21.49
N ASP A 953 57.92 -6.42 20.19
CA ASP A 953 59.26 -6.12 19.65
C ASP A 953 59.66 -4.64 19.81
N GLY A 954 58.70 -3.77 20.15
CA GLY A 954 58.91 -2.35 20.41
C GLY A 954 59.33 -1.52 19.19
N GLN A 955 59.21 -2.09 17.98
CA GLN A 955 59.53 -1.39 16.72
C GLN A 955 58.40 -1.48 15.69
N HIS A 956 57.47 -2.44 15.85
CA HIS A 956 56.32 -2.61 14.96
C HIS A 956 55.07 -1.94 15.55
N HIS A 957 54.66 -0.83 14.94
CA HIS A 957 53.33 -0.26 15.10
C HIS A 957 52.50 -0.65 13.87
N GLU A 958 51.25 -1.06 14.09
CA GLU A 958 50.27 -1.28 13.02
C GLU A 958 49.06 -0.35 13.22
N TYR A 959 48.54 0.20 12.12
CA TYR A 959 47.28 0.95 12.11
C TYR A 959 46.16 0.09 11.54
N HIS A 960 45.29 -0.39 12.41
CA HIS A 960 44.13 -1.20 12.05
C HIS A 960 42.96 -0.26 11.79
N ARG A 961 42.49 -0.19 10.54
CA ARG A 961 41.30 0.58 10.15
C ARG A 961 40.16 -0.34 9.77
N GLY A 962 38.96 -0.04 10.28
CA GLY A 962 37.72 -0.72 9.92
C GLY A 962 36.71 0.30 9.38
N THR A 963 36.22 0.13 8.16
CA THR A 963 35.29 1.07 7.51
C THR A 963 34.06 0.35 6.98
N LEU A 964 32.88 0.82 7.38
CA LEU A 964 31.61 0.57 6.72
C LEU A 964 31.18 1.86 6.01
N LEU A 965 30.94 1.76 4.70
CA LEU A 965 30.33 2.81 3.90
C LEU A 965 29.18 2.19 3.11
N GLU A 966 27.96 2.49 3.54
CA GLU A 966 26.73 1.91 3.01
C GLU A 966 25.79 3.03 2.55
N PHE A 967 25.06 2.80 1.46
CA PHE A 967 24.13 3.79 0.88
C PHE A 967 22.70 3.25 0.91
N GLY A 968 21.70 4.13 1.03
CA GLY A 968 20.30 3.72 0.95
C GLY A 968 20.02 3.02 -0.37
N THR A 969 19.39 1.85 -0.33
CA THR A 969 19.16 1.03 -1.53
C THR A 969 17.70 1.05 -1.95
N THR A 970 17.45 1.26 -3.25
CA THR A 970 16.12 1.20 -3.82
C THR A 970 15.93 -0.15 -4.51
N LYS A 971 15.18 -1.06 -3.88
CA LYS A 971 14.83 -2.36 -4.45
C LYS A 971 13.33 -2.40 -4.72
N ASN A 972 12.94 -2.74 -5.95
CA ASN A 972 11.53 -2.83 -6.38
C ASN A 972 10.70 -1.56 -6.03
N GLY A 973 11.30 -0.37 -6.09
CA GLY A 973 10.64 0.91 -5.78
C GLY A 973 10.45 1.24 -4.31
N LYS A 974 10.90 0.36 -3.41
CA LYS A 974 10.99 0.66 -1.99
C LYS A 974 12.42 1.09 -1.69
N THR A 975 12.59 2.36 -1.32
CA THR A 975 13.86 2.91 -0.84
C THR A 975 14.04 2.51 0.62
N ILE A 976 14.90 1.53 0.89
CA ILE A 976 15.30 1.16 2.24
C ILE A 976 16.55 1.98 2.58
N THR A 977 16.42 2.84 3.59
CA THR A 977 17.52 3.71 4.02
C THR A 977 18.67 2.88 4.59
N SER A 978 19.90 3.34 4.38
CA SER A 978 21.12 2.74 4.93
C SER A 978 21.03 2.64 6.45
N MET A 979 20.49 3.68 7.11
CA MET A 979 20.18 3.65 8.54
C MET A 979 19.20 2.52 8.92
N ALA A 980 18.15 2.27 8.14
CA ALA A 980 17.20 1.21 8.45
C ALA A 980 17.84 -0.18 8.31
N LEU A 981 18.66 -0.40 7.27
CA LEU A 981 19.41 -1.65 7.06
C LEU A 981 20.41 -1.88 8.20
N THR A 982 21.29 -0.92 8.45
CA THR A 982 22.40 -1.06 9.41
C THR A 982 21.96 -1.10 10.87
N VAL A 983 20.71 -0.76 11.20
CA VAL A 983 20.12 -0.97 12.54
C VAL A 983 19.25 -2.22 12.59
N GLY A 984 18.38 -2.44 11.60
CA GLY A 984 17.43 -3.56 11.60
C GLY A 984 18.09 -4.92 11.40
N ILE A 985 19.10 -5.01 10.52
CA ILE A 985 19.76 -6.27 10.20
C ILE A 985 20.58 -6.82 11.38
N PRO A 986 21.42 -6.03 12.10
CA PRO A 986 22.10 -6.53 13.31
C PRO A 986 21.13 -7.04 14.40
N ALA A 987 20.02 -6.34 14.67
CA ALA A 987 19.02 -6.80 15.64
C ALA A 987 18.42 -8.16 15.24
N ALA A 988 18.16 -8.32 13.94
CA ALA A 988 17.62 -9.54 13.36
C ALA A 988 18.63 -10.70 13.39
N ILE A 989 19.91 -10.43 13.15
CA ILE A 989 21.02 -11.39 13.31
C ILE A 989 21.16 -11.81 14.78
N GLY A 990 21.08 -10.87 15.73
CA GLY A 990 21.12 -11.19 17.16
C GLY A 990 20.00 -12.13 17.59
N ALA A 991 18.79 -11.94 17.04
CA ALA A 991 17.66 -12.85 17.28
C ALA A 991 17.89 -14.24 16.66
N LEU A 992 18.41 -14.30 15.43
CA LEU A 992 18.80 -15.55 14.77
C LEU A 992 19.86 -16.34 15.58
N LEU A 993 20.93 -15.69 16.05
CA LEU A 993 21.99 -16.36 16.82
C LEU A 993 21.49 -16.95 18.16
N LEU A 994 20.41 -16.39 18.72
CA LEU A 994 19.74 -16.93 19.90
C LEU A 994 18.80 -18.09 19.56
N LEU A 995 18.07 -18.02 18.43
CA LEU A 995 17.22 -19.11 17.94
C LEU A 995 18.04 -20.36 17.59
N GLU A 996 19.18 -20.18 16.91
CA GLU A 996 20.15 -21.24 16.60
C GLU A 996 20.96 -21.70 17.82
N ASN A 997 20.74 -21.09 19.00
CA ASN A 997 21.47 -21.37 20.25
C ASN A 997 23.00 -21.31 20.09
N LYS A 998 23.48 -20.44 19.19
CA LYS A 998 24.91 -20.13 18.99
C LYS A 998 25.47 -19.35 20.17
N ILE A 999 24.67 -18.41 20.70
CA ILE A 999 24.97 -17.67 21.93
C ILE A 999 24.52 -18.54 23.12
N LYS A 1000 25.51 -19.08 23.84
CA LYS A 1000 25.26 -20.00 24.97
C LYS A 1000 25.25 -19.27 26.31
N THR A 1001 25.90 -18.11 26.39
CA THR A 1001 25.89 -17.31 27.62
C THR A 1001 24.49 -16.78 27.92
N ARG A 1002 24.16 -16.79 29.22
CA ARG A 1002 22.88 -16.32 29.78
C ARG A 1002 23.12 -15.08 30.62
N GLY A 1003 22.09 -14.25 30.78
CA GLY A 1003 22.22 -12.92 31.38
C GLY A 1003 22.09 -11.79 30.38
N VAL A 1004 22.66 -10.64 30.70
CA VAL A 1004 22.64 -9.43 29.87
C VAL A 1004 23.95 -9.31 29.10
N LEU A 1005 23.87 -9.30 27.78
CA LEU A 1005 25.02 -9.33 26.86
C LEU A 1005 25.04 -8.13 25.92
N ARG A 1006 26.24 -7.88 25.37
CA ARG A 1006 26.54 -6.93 24.29
C ARG A 1006 27.28 -7.69 23.18
N PRO A 1007 27.31 -7.20 21.92
CA PRO A 1007 28.08 -7.80 20.84
C PRO A 1007 29.59 -7.49 20.91
N ILE A 1008 30.18 -7.73 22.08
CA ILE A 1008 31.61 -7.59 22.38
C ILE A 1008 32.29 -8.94 22.59
N GLU A 1009 31.51 -9.98 22.89
CA GLU A 1009 32.00 -11.35 23.04
C GLU A 1009 32.19 -12.01 21.67
N PRO A 1010 33.28 -12.79 21.46
CA PRO A 1010 33.52 -13.48 20.19
C PRO A 1010 32.39 -14.42 19.76
N GLU A 1011 31.65 -15.02 20.70
CA GLU A 1011 30.48 -15.86 20.40
C GLU A 1011 29.33 -15.09 19.73
N VAL A 1012 29.31 -13.76 19.87
CA VAL A 1012 28.31 -12.87 19.25
C VAL A 1012 28.88 -12.22 17.99
N TYR A 1013 30.01 -11.50 18.11
CA TYR A 1013 30.44 -10.61 17.04
C TYR A 1013 31.05 -11.33 15.84
N VAL A 1014 31.72 -12.48 16.02
CA VAL A 1014 32.32 -13.22 14.90
C VAL A 1014 31.24 -13.69 13.91
N PRO A 1015 30.25 -14.52 14.30
CA PRO A 1015 29.22 -14.95 13.36
C PRO A 1015 28.34 -13.80 12.89
N ALA A 1016 28.13 -12.75 13.69
CA ALA A 1016 27.36 -11.58 13.26
C ALA A 1016 28.06 -10.79 12.15
N LEU A 1017 29.38 -10.56 12.23
CA LEU A 1017 30.13 -9.88 11.18
C LEU A 1017 30.20 -10.72 9.90
N ASP A 1018 30.39 -12.02 10.01
CA ASP A 1018 30.44 -12.93 8.85
C ASP A 1018 29.10 -12.91 8.09
N ILE A 1019 27.97 -12.94 8.82
CA ILE A 1019 26.63 -12.79 8.22
C ILE A 1019 26.45 -11.40 7.59
N LEU A 1020 26.87 -10.31 8.25
CA LEU A 1020 26.77 -8.96 7.69
C LEU A 1020 27.53 -8.84 6.36
N GLN A 1021 28.75 -9.38 6.28
CA GLN A 1021 29.53 -9.41 5.04
C GLN A 1021 28.84 -10.28 3.96
N ALA A 1022 28.30 -11.44 4.33
CA ALA A 1022 27.60 -12.33 3.41
C ALA A 1022 26.30 -11.73 2.83
N LEU A 1023 25.60 -10.87 3.59
CA LEU A 1023 24.46 -10.08 3.12
C LEU A 1023 24.87 -8.92 2.18
N GLY A 1024 26.18 -8.68 2.00
CA GLY A 1024 26.73 -7.65 1.14
C GLY A 1024 26.96 -6.30 1.81
N ILE A 1025 26.78 -6.18 3.14
CA ILE A 1025 27.16 -4.97 3.89
C ILE A 1025 28.68 -4.93 3.94
N LYS A 1026 29.28 -3.97 3.23
CA LYS A 1026 30.73 -3.97 2.99
C LYS A 1026 31.49 -3.43 4.19
N LEU A 1027 32.24 -4.34 4.81
CA LEU A 1027 33.18 -4.06 5.89
C LEU A 1027 34.59 -4.14 5.31
N ILE A 1028 35.27 -3.00 5.25
CA ILE A 1028 36.64 -2.86 4.73
C ILE A 1028 37.59 -2.80 5.93
N GLU A 1029 38.33 -3.87 6.16
CA GLU A 1029 39.42 -3.93 7.14
C GLU A 1029 40.76 -3.73 6.43
N LYS A 1030 41.63 -2.90 7.00
CA LYS A 1030 42.97 -2.59 6.49
C LYS A 1030 43.96 -2.51 7.63
N ILE A 1031 45.13 -3.10 7.45
CA ILE A 1031 46.26 -3.02 8.38
C ILE A 1031 47.40 -2.39 7.59
N ASP A 1032 47.82 -1.20 8.02
CA ASP A 1032 48.97 -0.44 7.49
C ASP A 1032 50.15 -0.46 8.48
#